data_AF-A0A4R0DDU7-F1
#
_entry.id   AF-A0A4R0DDU7-F1
#
_cell.length_a   1.000
_cell.length_b   1.000
_cell.length_c   1.000
_cell.angle_alpha   90.00
_cell.angle_beta   90.00
_cell.angle_gamma   90.00
#
_symmetry.space_group_name_H-M   'P 1'
#
loop_
_entity.id
_entity.type
_entity.pdbx_description
1 polymer ?
#
loop_
_entity_poly.entity_id
_entity_poly.type
_entity_poly.pdbx_seq_one_letter_code
_entity_poly.pdbx_strand_id
1 'polypeptide(L)'
;MTESKRMLQMMKQNNNLAKKLALSLVSFAVMASTHAANEQFNDALRAANSGDVDLLQQYQYAMQNDVLGYYPEYWALNTNLGMQPASAIVQFAQRHPQSAMAEKLAADYIEEKVKQADFSSAQPVLAYVSNADQAESCAMAQVRTRSGDPLVVAEFKDVWLTTNSQPESCTGLGRMMLSSPIMTQQDKQQRLWGQLRAGQSGQALATAQSLGMNLSLAQLNSIQANPLNYLWSAPKASNEDHAYLIYAIGRLADSDLDSALSSLKRSAEGTPDAVQKSLHRAVGYIGGTTVMKNNFNREVLSALDASYGLPFSPEEAEIYARQAIRFGAWESVIRAVDSMSVTQKQEDRWQYWLARASEQRGDAASKRSAQNIYKQLAQGDDYHNLLAKDRLGQRYNAIPVNSQPTTNDLQRLNQDIHFNRAFALREINAPANYINREWNWAVRQAYLRQDDGLILAAAKRATDMGWYDRAIYAADRTVNKHNYSYRYAMPHRNYVVSHSQNAGIDPAWAYGLMRQESRFNTTARSHVGAGGLMQIMPDTARLVARQMGETYNPAALSDMNTNIRYGTFYLSTIHRQLSNSPVLATAGYNAGPNRARRWQPEFQQIAADQYTESIPLLETRDYVKHVMTNATHYGVLLGQGGQSMSSRMQHIPSRNTP
;
A
#
# COMPACT_ATOMS: atom_id res chain seq x y z
N MET A 1 -35.11 -74.89 -26.47
CA MET A 1 -35.02 -73.44 -26.79
C MET A 1 -34.84 -72.56 -25.55
N THR A 2 -34.33 -73.11 -24.45
CA THR A 2 -34.35 -72.49 -23.10
C THR A 2 -32.97 -72.34 -22.46
N GLU A 3 -31.93 -73.04 -22.93
CA GLU A 3 -30.56 -72.87 -22.42
C GLU A 3 -29.77 -71.76 -23.13
N SER A 4 -29.98 -71.56 -24.43
CA SER A 4 -29.29 -70.51 -25.20
C SER A 4 -29.66 -69.09 -24.74
N LYS A 5 -30.90 -68.87 -24.26
CA LYS A 5 -31.34 -67.56 -23.73
C LYS A 5 -30.72 -67.23 -22.36
N ARG A 6 -30.42 -68.22 -21.52
CA ARG A 6 -29.76 -68.00 -20.21
C ARG A 6 -28.29 -67.61 -20.37
N MET A 7 -27.56 -68.25 -21.30
CA MET A 7 -26.16 -67.90 -21.58
C MET A 7 -26.02 -66.46 -22.13
N LEU A 8 -26.90 -66.04 -23.02
CA LEU A 8 -26.85 -64.68 -23.60
C LEU A 8 -27.15 -63.57 -22.56
N GLN A 9 -27.95 -63.89 -21.54
CA GLN A 9 -28.33 -62.95 -20.48
C GLN A 9 -27.21 -62.80 -19.42
N MET A 10 -26.49 -63.88 -19.10
CA MET A 10 -25.30 -63.83 -18.24
C MET A 10 -24.13 -63.08 -18.90
N MET A 11 -23.90 -63.25 -20.21
CA MET A 11 -22.86 -62.51 -20.93
C MET A 11 -23.14 -61.00 -20.99
N LYS A 12 -24.41 -60.58 -21.11
CA LYS A 12 -24.80 -59.15 -21.06
C LYS A 12 -24.67 -58.53 -19.67
N GLN A 13 -24.92 -59.29 -18.59
CA GLN A 13 -24.72 -58.80 -17.23
C GLN A 13 -23.22 -58.64 -16.88
N ASN A 14 -22.37 -59.58 -17.28
CA ASN A 14 -20.93 -59.48 -17.06
C ASN A 14 -20.28 -58.32 -17.84
N ASN A 15 -20.73 -58.04 -19.07
CA ASN A 15 -20.25 -56.88 -19.83
C ASN A 15 -20.66 -55.52 -19.22
N ASN A 16 -21.83 -55.45 -18.56
CA ASN A 16 -22.25 -54.23 -17.86
C ASN A 16 -21.54 -54.06 -16.51
N LEU A 17 -21.19 -55.16 -15.82
CA LEU A 17 -20.38 -55.09 -14.59
C LEU A 17 -18.93 -54.69 -14.91
N ALA A 18 -18.34 -55.26 -15.95
CA ALA A 18 -17.00 -54.92 -16.42
C ALA A 18 -16.90 -53.47 -16.92
N LYS A 19 -17.92 -52.96 -17.63
CA LYS A 19 -17.99 -51.54 -18.02
C LYS A 19 -18.15 -50.60 -16.82
N LYS A 20 -18.93 -50.98 -15.80
CA LYS A 20 -19.09 -50.18 -14.57
C LYS A 20 -17.81 -50.18 -13.72
N LEU A 21 -17.12 -51.32 -13.60
CA LEU A 21 -15.82 -51.45 -12.94
C LEU A 21 -14.72 -50.67 -13.69
N ALA A 22 -14.72 -50.71 -15.03
CA ALA A 22 -13.79 -49.92 -15.84
C ALA A 22 -14.05 -48.41 -15.71
N LEU A 23 -15.31 -47.96 -15.71
CA LEU A 23 -15.63 -46.54 -15.47
C LEU A 23 -15.30 -46.09 -14.04
N SER A 24 -15.47 -46.94 -13.01
CA SER A 24 -15.06 -46.60 -11.65
C SER A 24 -13.53 -46.60 -11.47
N LEU A 25 -12.81 -47.52 -12.13
CA LEU A 25 -11.34 -47.57 -12.12
C LEU A 25 -10.72 -46.40 -12.89
N VAL A 26 -11.33 -45.97 -14.00
CA VAL A 26 -10.89 -44.76 -14.73
C VAL A 26 -11.18 -43.51 -13.90
N SER A 27 -12.30 -43.44 -13.20
CA SER A 27 -12.62 -42.29 -12.32
C SER A 27 -11.69 -42.23 -11.10
N PHE A 28 -11.36 -43.38 -10.49
CA PHE A 28 -10.38 -43.46 -9.40
C PHE A 28 -8.94 -43.21 -9.88
N ALA A 29 -8.56 -43.64 -11.09
CA ALA A 29 -7.25 -43.39 -11.66
C ALA A 29 -7.05 -41.91 -12.06
N VAL A 30 -8.11 -41.24 -12.55
CA VAL A 30 -8.09 -39.79 -12.84
C VAL A 30 -8.06 -38.96 -11.54
N MET A 31 -8.76 -39.40 -10.49
CA MET A 31 -8.69 -38.74 -9.17
C MET A 31 -7.36 -39.01 -8.43
N ALA A 32 -6.76 -40.20 -8.56
CA ALA A 32 -5.48 -40.53 -7.96
C ALA A 32 -4.28 -39.88 -8.69
N SER A 33 -4.34 -39.74 -10.02
CA SER A 33 -3.27 -39.08 -10.80
C SER A 33 -3.24 -37.56 -10.59
N THR A 34 -4.39 -36.92 -10.40
CA THR A 34 -4.47 -35.50 -10.04
C THR A 34 -4.03 -35.22 -8.60
N HIS A 35 -4.28 -36.13 -7.65
CA HIS A 35 -3.76 -36.01 -6.28
C HIS A 35 -2.25 -36.26 -6.16
N ALA A 36 -1.69 -37.24 -6.90
CA ALA A 36 -0.28 -37.59 -6.83
C ALA A 36 0.65 -36.55 -7.52
N ALA A 37 0.16 -35.83 -8.53
CA ALA A 37 0.92 -34.75 -9.19
C ALA A 37 1.02 -33.49 -8.32
N ASN A 38 0.03 -33.27 -7.44
CA ASN A 38 -0.09 -32.12 -6.56
C ASN A 38 0.91 -32.12 -5.37
N GLU A 39 1.40 -33.27 -4.89
CA GLU A 39 2.45 -33.32 -3.86
C GLU A 39 3.85 -32.95 -4.41
N GLN A 40 4.07 -33.12 -5.71
CA GLN A 40 5.40 -32.90 -6.33
C GLN A 40 5.85 -31.45 -6.25
N PHE A 41 4.94 -30.46 -6.22
CA PHE A 41 5.31 -29.06 -6.06
C PHE A 41 6.06 -28.80 -4.74
N ASN A 42 5.53 -29.30 -3.62
CA ASN A 42 6.15 -29.06 -2.32
C ASN A 42 7.49 -29.80 -2.19
N ASP A 43 7.64 -30.93 -2.89
CA ASP A 43 8.89 -31.69 -2.94
C ASP A 43 9.94 -31.00 -3.81
N ALA A 44 9.54 -30.54 -5.00
CA ALA A 44 10.37 -29.73 -5.88
C ALA A 44 10.76 -28.40 -5.22
N LEU A 45 9.89 -27.80 -4.43
CA LEU A 45 10.22 -26.61 -3.63
C LEU A 45 11.29 -26.92 -2.57
N ARG A 46 11.26 -28.10 -1.95
CA ARG A 46 12.34 -28.52 -1.02
C ARG A 46 13.67 -28.69 -1.76
N ALA A 47 13.65 -29.27 -2.96
CA ALA A 47 14.84 -29.37 -3.82
C ALA A 47 15.39 -27.98 -4.22
N ALA A 48 14.50 -27.04 -4.56
CA ALA A 48 14.87 -25.65 -4.84
C ALA A 48 15.53 -24.99 -3.63
N ASN A 49 14.95 -25.17 -2.43
CA ASN A 49 15.51 -24.61 -1.19
C ASN A 49 16.86 -25.22 -0.81
N SER A 50 17.17 -26.45 -1.24
CA SER A 50 18.49 -27.07 -1.07
C SER A 50 19.48 -26.77 -2.20
N GLY A 51 19.07 -26.05 -3.25
CA GLY A 51 19.89 -25.75 -4.41
C GLY A 51 20.20 -26.96 -5.30
N ASP A 52 19.38 -28.01 -5.24
CA ASP A 52 19.59 -29.26 -5.99
C ASP A 52 19.01 -29.14 -7.41
N VAL A 53 19.83 -28.59 -8.32
CA VAL A 53 19.43 -28.33 -9.72
C VAL A 53 19.17 -29.63 -10.49
N ASP A 54 19.88 -30.72 -10.19
CA ASP A 54 19.71 -32.01 -10.87
C ASP A 54 18.34 -32.61 -10.52
N LEU A 55 17.94 -32.52 -9.26
CA LEU A 55 16.62 -32.96 -8.82
C LEU A 55 15.50 -32.06 -9.39
N LEU A 56 15.75 -30.75 -9.54
CA LEU A 56 14.80 -29.85 -10.22
C LEU A 56 14.58 -30.22 -11.69
N GLN A 57 15.60 -30.67 -12.42
CA GLN A 57 15.44 -31.16 -13.79
C GLN A 57 14.55 -32.41 -13.86
N GLN A 58 14.66 -33.31 -12.87
CA GLN A 58 13.79 -34.49 -12.78
C GLN A 58 12.33 -34.08 -12.51
N TYR A 59 12.12 -33.12 -11.60
CA TYR A 59 10.78 -32.59 -11.36
C TYR A 59 10.22 -31.81 -12.55
N GLN A 60 11.06 -31.11 -13.32
CA GLN A 60 10.63 -30.46 -14.56
C GLN A 60 10.04 -31.47 -15.55
N TYR A 61 10.69 -32.63 -15.71
CA TYR A 61 10.18 -33.70 -16.57
C TYR A 61 8.91 -34.36 -15.99
N ALA A 62 8.91 -34.66 -14.69
CA ALA A 62 7.78 -35.30 -14.02
C ALA A 62 6.51 -34.44 -14.04
N MET A 63 6.67 -33.12 -13.89
CA MET A 63 5.60 -32.14 -13.80
C MET A 63 5.26 -31.47 -15.15
N GLN A 64 5.84 -31.89 -16.28
CA GLN A 64 5.73 -31.16 -17.55
C GLN A 64 4.29 -30.93 -18.07
N ASN A 65 3.34 -31.77 -17.67
CA ASN A 65 1.92 -31.65 -18.03
C ASN A 65 1.05 -31.14 -16.86
N ASP A 66 1.67 -30.80 -15.73
CA ASP A 66 1.00 -30.27 -14.54
C ASP A 66 0.76 -28.75 -14.68
N VAL A 67 -0.31 -28.25 -14.06
CA VAL A 67 -0.61 -26.81 -14.02
C VAL A 67 0.51 -26.00 -13.36
N LEU A 68 1.24 -26.61 -12.42
CA LEU A 68 2.40 -26.09 -11.70
C LEU A 68 3.74 -26.51 -12.35
N GLY A 69 3.71 -27.08 -13.55
CA GLY A 69 4.87 -27.69 -14.21
C GLY A 69 6.05 -26.78 -14.53
N TYR A 70 5.87 -25.45 -14.54
CA TYR A 70 6.98 -24.53 -14.81
C TYR A 70 7.85 -24.22 -13.59
N TYR A 71 7.40 -24.57 -12.38
CA TYR A 71 8.08 -24.12 -11.15
C TYR A 71 9.49 -24.69 -11.00
N PRO A 72 9.74 -25.98 -11.30
CA PRO A 72 11.09 -26.54 -11.23
C PRO A 72 12.08 -25.79 -12.14
N GLU A 73 11.67 -25.44 -13.36
CA GLU A 73 12.49 -24.66 -14.28
C GLU A 73 12.69 -23.22 -13.80
N TYR A 74 11.63 -22.58 -13.30
CA TYR A 74 11.74 -21.25 -12.69
C TYR A 74 12.78 -21.24 -11.57
N TRP A 75 12.73 -22.20 -10.65
CA TRP A 75 13.68 -22.30 -9.54
C TRP A 75 15.10 -22.61 -10.00
N ALA A 76 15.27 -23.48 -11.02
CA ALA A 76 16.57 -23.78 -11.59
C ALA A 76 17.22 -22.52 -12.23
N LEU A 77 16.46 -21.74 -12.99
CA LEU A 77 16.94 -20.48 -13.57
C LEU A 77 17.21 -19.41 -12.50
N ASN A 78 16.41 -19.40 -11.44
CA ASN A 78 16.61 -18.48 -10.33
C ASN A 78 17.85 -18.85 -9.49
N THR A 79 18.35 -20.09 -9.61
CA THR A 79 19.62 -20.52 -9.01
C THR A 79 20.77 -19.88 -9.79
N ASN A 80 21.54 -19.00 -9.13
CA ASN A 80 22.59 -18.18 -9.75
C ASN A 80 22.07 -17.27 -10.89
N LEU A 81 20.91 -16.62 -10.68
CA LEU A 81 20.24 -15.79 -11.69
C LEU A 81 21.16 -14.80 -12.43
N GLY A 82 22.08 -14.14 -11.71
CA GLY A 82 23.03 -13.19 -12.30
C GLY A 82 24.01 -13.79 -13.30
N MET A 83 24.26 -15.11 -13.23
CA MET A 83 25.12 -15.85 -14.16
C MET A 83 24.35 -16.42 -15.36
N GLN A 84 23.01 -16.38 -15.35
CA GLN A 84 22.21 -16.92 -16.43
C GLN A 84 22.38 -16.09 -17.71
N PRO A 85 22.46 -16.72 -18.89
CA PRO A 85 22.44 -16.00 -20.15
C PRO A 85 21.04 -15.42 -20.38
N ALA A 86 20.97 -14.23 -20.97
CA ALA A 86 19.70 -13.57 -21.26
C ALA A 86 18.77 -14.45 -22.12
N SER A 87 19.34 -15.27 -23.01
CA SER A 87 18.60 -16.22 -23.85
C SER A 87 17.81 -17.25 -23.04
N ALA A 88 18.30 -17.72 -21.89
CA ALA A 88 17.58 -18.68 -21.06
C ALA A 88 16.33 -18.03 -20.43
N ILE A 89 16.45 -16.80 -19.95
CA ILE A 89 15.34 -16.04 -19.37
C ILE A 89 14.29 -15.72 -20.44
N VAL A 90 14.74 -15.27 -21.62
CA VAL A 90 13.87 -15.03 -22.78
C VAL A 90 13.14 -16.30 -23.20
N GLN A 91 13.82 -17.44 -23.32
CA GLN A 91 13.21 -18.71 -23.71
C GLN A 91 12.20 -19.22 -22.69
N PHE A 92 12.46 -19.02 -21.39
CA PHE A 92 11.49 -19.34 -20.34
C PHE A 92 10.24 -18.45 -20.46
N ALA A 93 10.42 -17.14 -20.62
CA ALA A 93 9.31 -16.21 -20.76
C ALA A 93 8.49 -16.43 -22.04
N GLN A 94 9.13 -16.87 -23.13
CA GLN A 94 8.46 -17.24 -24.38
C GLN A 94 7.66 -18.54 -24.28
N ARG A 95 8.15 -19.53 -23.53
CA ARG A 95 7.41 -20.79 -23.28
C ARG A 95 6.25 -20.62 -22.30
N HIS A 96 6.38 -19.68 -21.36
CA HIS A 96 5.34 -19.39 -20.37
C HIS A 96 4.88 -17.91 -20.46
N PRO A 97 4.34 -17.51 -21.62
CA PRO A 97 3.95 -16.13 -21.85
C PRO A 97 2.87 -15.72 -20.85
N GLN A 98 2.92 -14.46 -20.42
CA GLN A 98 1.96 -13.89 -19.48
C GLN A 98 1.80 -14.71 -18.19
N SER A 99 2.84 -15.41 -17.71
CA SER A 99 2.81 -16.11 -16.42
C SER A 99 3.46 -15.29 -15.32
N ALA A 100 2.98 -15.47 -14.09
CA ALA A 100 3.47 -14.69 -12.95
C ALA A 100 4.96 -14.95 -12.65
N MET A 101 5.42 -16.19 -12.85
CA MET A 101 6.83 -16.55 -12.63
C MET A 101 7.74 -16.14 -13.78
N ALA A 102 7.26 -16.12 -15.03
CA ALA A 102 8.05 -15.57 -16.14
C ALA A 102 8.29 -14.07 -15.97
N GLU A 103 7.25 -13.33 -15.60
CA GLU A 103 7.36 -11.90 -15.34
C GLU A 103 8.29 -11.62 -14.14
N LYS A 104 8.12 -12.37 -13.04
CA LYS A 104 9.01 -12.26 -11.88
C LYS A 104 10.46 -12.55 -12.23
N LEU A 105 10.73 -13.66 -12.93
CA LEU A 105 12.10 -14.04 -13.30
C LEU A 105 12.76 -12.98 -14.18
N ALA A 106 12.02 -12.43 -15.14
CA ALA A 106 12.50 -11.36 -16.01
C ALA A 106 12.85 -10.10 -15.21
N ALA A 107 11.99 -9.70 -14.27
CA ALA A 107 12.20 -8.52 -13.44
C ALA A 107 13.41 -8.70 -12.49
N ASP A 108 13.47 -9.82 -11.76
CA ASP A 108 14.58 -10.16 -10.88
C ASP A 108 15.92 -10.20 -11.67
N TYR A 109 15.90 -10.72 -12.91
CA TYR A 109 17.08 -10.80 -13.76
C TYR A 109 17.60 -9.41 -14.16
N ILE A 110 16.69 -8.50 -14.54
CA ILE A 110 17.05 -7.12 -14.87
C ILE A 110 17.67 -6.42 -13.66
N GLU A 111 17.07 -6.55 -12.48
CA GLU A 111 17.64 -5.98 -11.26
C GLU A 111 19.05 -6.53 -10.98
N GLU A 112 19.25 -7.85 -11.12
CA GLU A 112 20.54 -8.48 -10.89
C GLU A 112 21.61 -8.02 -11.89
N LYS A 113 21.25 -7.90 -13.18
CA LYS A 113 22.14 -7.38 -14.21
C LYS A 113 22.47 -5.89 -14.03
N VAL A 114 21.52 -5.09 -13.56
CA VAL A 114 21.77 -3.68 -13.22
C VAL A 114 22.75 -3.56 -12.05
N LYS A 115 22.64 -4.40 -11.01
CA LYS A 115 23.62 -4.43 -9.91
C LYS A 115 25.04 -4.76 -10.40
N GLN A 116 25.16 -5.60 -11.43
CA GLN A 116 26.43 -5.98 -12.06
C GLN A 116 26.91 -4.96 -13.11
N ALA A 117 26.16 -3.89 -13.36
CA ALA A 117 26.38 -2.94 -14.45
C ALA A 117 26.40 -3.57 -15.87
N ASP A 118 25.78 -4.75 -16.04
CA ASP A 118 25.62 -5.45 -17.32
C ASP A 118 24.28 -5.09 -17.97
N PHE A 119 24.17 -3.84 -18.43
CA PHE A 119 22.96 -3.34 -19.09
C PHE A 119 22.68 -4.03 -20.42
N SER A 120 23.72 -4.52 -21.11
CA SER A 120 23.63 -5.23 -22.38
C SER A 120 22.82 -6.52 -22.27
N SER A 121 23.07 -7.33 -21.24
CA SER A 121 22.32 -8.58 -21.03
C SER A 121 20.90 -8.33 -20.53
N ALA A 122 20.65 -7.22 -19.83
CA ALA A 122 19.32 -6.85 -19.35
C ALA A 122 18.40 -6.34 -20.48
N GLN A 123 18.95 -5.63 -21.47
CA GLN A 123 18.20 -5.01 -22.57
C GLN A 123 17.18 -5.94 -23.27
N PRO A 124 17.53 -7.16 -23.73
CA PRO A 124 16.58 -8.04 -24.42
C PRO A 124 15.47 -8.58 -23.50
N VAL A 125 15.64 -8.50 -22.18
CA VAL A 125 14.67 -9.01 -21.19
C VAL A 125 13.60 -7.99 -20.84
N LEU A 126 13.83 -6.69 -21.09
CA LEU A 126 12.91 -5.60 -20.75
C LEU A 126 11.47 -5.83 -21.25
N ALA A 127 11.30 -6.41 -22.44
CA ALA A 127 9.99 -6.65 -23.05
C ALA A 127 9.12 -7.67 -22.30
N TYR A 128 9.70 -8.45 -21.37
CA TYR A 128 9.01 -9.51 -20.63
C TYR A 128 8.57 -9.07 -19.23
N VAL A 129 8.91 -7.85 -18.81
CA VAL A 129 8.42 -7.26 -17.56
C VAL A 129 7.22 -6.37 -17.87
N SER A 130 6.08 -6.68 -17.23
CA SER A 130 4.83 -5.95 -17.46
C SER A 130 4.18 -5.46 -16.18
N ASN A 131 4.69 -5.82 -15.02
CA ASN A 131 4.15 -5.44 -13.71
C ASN A 131 5.27 -5.09 -12.72
N ALA A 132 6.23 -4.29 -13.20
CA ALA A 132 7.37 -3.84 -12.41
C ALA A 132 6.92 -3.08 -11.15
N ASP A 133 7.47 -3.44 -10.01
CA ASP A 133 7.43 -2.60 -8.82
C ASP A 133 8.37 -1.38 -8.96
N GLN A 134 8.49 -0.56 -7.91
CA GLN A 134 9.32 0.63 -7.97
C GLN A 134 10.80 0.32 -8.22
N ALA A 135 11.35 -0.70 -7.57
CA ALA A 135 12.75 -1.07 -7.70
C ALA A 135 13.03 -1.64 -9.11
N GLU A 136 12.15 -2.52 -9.58
CA GLU A 136 12.20 -3.11 -10.91
C GLU A 136 12.05 -2.02 -12.00
N SER A 137 11.11 -1.09 -11.83
CA SER A 137 10.87 0.03 -12.75
C SER A 137 12.09 0.95 -12.87
N CYS A 138 12.72 1.29 -11.74
CA CYS A 138 13.96 2.06 -11.73
C CYS A 138 15.13 1.29 -12.36
N ALA A 139 15.22 -0.03 -12.16
CA ALA A 139 16.24 -0.86 -12.80
C ALA A 139 16.06 -0.88 -14.32
N MET A 140 14.83 -1.11 -14.81
CA MET A 140 14.50 -1.02 -16.23
C MET A 140 14.83 0.37 -16.81
N ALA A 141 14.53 1.44 -16.06
CA ALA A 141 14.84 2.81 -16.46
C ALA A 141 16.36 3.07 -16.55
N GLN A 142 17.19 2.47 -15.70
CA GLN A 142 18.64 2.54 -15.83
C GLN A 142 19.12 1.88 -17.14
N VAL A 143 18.58 0.71 -17.48
CA VAL A 143 18.89 0.01 -18.75
C VAL A 143 18.50 0.89 -19.94
N ARG A 144 17.29 1.47 -19.95
CA ARG A 144 16.81 2.40 -20.99
C ARG A 144 17.70 3.64 -21.11
N THR A 145 18.06 4.24 -19.97
CA THR A 145 18.96 5.40 -19.93
C THR A 145 20.31 5.07 -20.57
N ARG A 146 20.83 3.86 -20.34
CA ARG A 146 22.11 3.44 -20.89
C ARG A 146 22.07 3.10 -22.37
N SER A 147 20.89 2.70 -22.85
CA SER A 147 20.56 2.55 -24.26
C SER A 147 20.22 3.87 -24.96
N GLY A 148 20.35 5.01 -24.27
CA GLY A 148 20.24 6.35 -24.85
C GLY A 148 18.82 6.90 -24.94
N ASP A 149 17.87 6.37 -24.17
CA ASP A 149 16.50 6.89 -24.10
C ASP A 149 16.42 8.20 -23.29
N PRO A 150 16.19 9.36 -23.93
CA PRO A 150 16.16 10.64 -23.22
C PRO A 150 14.86 10.84 -22.41
N LEU A 151 13.80 10.07 -22.66
CA LEU A 151 12.50 10.28 -22.03
C LEU A 151 12.47 9.85 -20.56
N VAL A 152 13.40 9.00 -20.13
CA VAL A 152 13.48 8.48 -18.76
C VAL A 152 13.49 9.61 -17.72
N VAL A 153 14.16 10.73 -17.99
CA VAL A 153 14.20 11.84 -17.04
C VAL A 153 12.83 12.48 -16.82
N ALA A 154 12.04 12.62 -17.88
CA ALA A 154 10.71 13.20 -17.79
C ALA A 154 9.74 12.25 -17.07
N GLU A 155 9.87 10.95 -17.34
CA GLU A 155 9.05 9.89 -16.71
C GLU A 155 9.34 9.73 -15.22
N PHE A 156 10.60 9.89 -14.78
CA PHE A 156 11.05 9.63 -13.42
C PHE A 156 11.39 10.90 -12.63
N LYS A 157 10.69 12.01 -12.92
CA LYS A 157 10.89 13.29 -12.21
C LYS A 157 10.63 13.20 -10.70
N ASP A 158 9.73 12.32 -10.25
CA ASP A 158 9.47 12.14 -8.83
C ASP A 158 10.65 11.45 -8.12
N VAL A 159 11.24 10.41 -8.73
CA VAL A 159 12.48 9.77 -8.26
C VAL A 159 13.63 10.78 -8.15
N TRP A 160 13.66 11.77 -9.03
CA TRP A 160 14.67 12.83 -9.01
C TRP A 160 14.60 13.75 -7.77
N LEU A 161 13.40 14.04 -7.28
CA LEU A 161 13.20 15.00 -6.17
C LEU A 161 12.97 14.32 -4.81
N THR A 162 12.73 13.01 -4.79
CA THR A 162 12.48 12.26 -3.54
C THR A 162 13.70 12.27 -2.63
N THR A 163 13.45 12.63 -1.36
CA THR A 163 14.45 12.68 -0.30
C THR A 163 14.26 11.59 0.76
N ASN A 164 13.14 10.86 0.70
CA ASN A 164 12.93 9.68 1.52
C ASN A 164 13.77 8.48 1.04
N SER A 165 13.80 7.43 1.85
CA SER A 165 14.46 6.18 1.46
C SER A 165 13.84 5.62 0.18
N GLN A 166 14.70 5.16 -0.74
CA GLN A 166 14.29 4.57 -2.02
C GLN A 166 15.10 3.29 -2.27
N PRO A 167 14.60 2.38 -3.13
CA PRO A 167 15.39 1.26 -3.62
C PRO A 167 16.73 1.72 -4.23
N GLU A 168 17.78 0.91 -4.09
CA GLU A 168 19.11 1.26 -4.63
C GLU A 168 19.09 1.46 -6.15
N SER A 169 18.22 0.74 -6.87
CA SER A 169 18.01 0.96 -8.30
C SER A 169 17.48 2.36 -8.62
N CYS A 170 16.63 2.95 -7.77
CA CYS A 170 16.16 4.33 -7.94
C CYS A 170 17.23 5.36 -7.59
N THR A 171 18.02 5.11 -6.54
CA THR A 171 19.20 5.92 -6.21
C THR A 171 20.21 5.90 -7.36
N GLY A 172 20.45 4.72 -7.95
CA GLY A 172 21.27 4.53 -9.15
C GLY A 172 20.75 5.32 -10.34
N LEU A 173 19.45 5.25 -10.61
CA LEU A 173 18.80 6.03 -11.67
C LEU A 173 18.99 7.53 -11.46
N GLY A 174 18.75 8.04 -10.24
CA GLY A 174 18.95 9.46 -9.92
C GLY A 174 20.39 9.93 -10.17
N ARG A 175 21.40 9.07 -9.93
CA ARG A 175 22.79 9.36 -10.29
C ARG A 175 22.99 9.44 -11.81
N MET A 176 22.41 8.53 -12.58
CA MET A 176 22.49 8.57 -14.05
C MET A 176 21.81 9.81 -14.65
N MET A 177 20.71 10.26 -14.03
CA MET A 177 19.98 11.45 -14.45
C MET A 177 20.81 12.73 -14.31
N LEU A 178 21.79 12.81 -13.40
CA LEU A 178 22.68 13.98 -13.25
C LEU A 178 23.48 14.28 -14.52
N SER A 179 23.85 13.24 -15.27
CA SER A 179 24.59 13.37 -16.53
C SER A 179 23.70 13.65 -17.75
N SER A 180 22.39 13.70 -17.57
CA SER A 180 21.47 13.88 -18.67
C SER A 180 21.52 15.32 -19.23
N PRO A 181 21.60 15.51 -20.56
CA PRO A 181 21.69 16.83 -21.18
C PRO A 181 20.41 17.67 -21.04
N ILE A 182 19.28 17.03 -20.74
CA ILE A 182 17.99 17.72 -20.56
C ILE A 182 17.77 18.25 -19.13
N MET A 183 18.65 17.93 -18.18
CA MET A 183 18.56 18.45 -16.82
C MET A 183 19.10 19.88 -16.73
N THR A 184 18.25 20.81 -16.34
CA THR A 184 18.64 22.22 -16.18
C THR A 184 19.46 22.44 -14.91
N GLN A 185 20.18 23.56 -14.84
CA GLN A 185 20.86 23.98 -13.61
C GLN A 185 19.86 24.19 -12.45
N GLN A 186 18.64 24.63 -12.76
CA GLN A 186 17.57 24.81 -11.78
C GLN A 186 17.10 23.47 -11.21
N ASP A 187 16.93 22.44 -12.06
CA ASP A 187 16.53 21.10 -11.60
C ASP A 187 17.58 20.48 -10.67
N LYS A 188 18.87 20.65 -11.01
CA LYS A 188 20.00 20.21 -10.19
C LYS A 188 20.10 20.98 -8.88
N GLN A 189 19.87 22.29 -8.90
CA GLN A 189 19.86 23.12 -7.69
C GLN A 189 18.72 22.70 -6.74
N GLN A 190 17.52 22.46 -7.27
CA GLN A 190 16.39 21.99 -6.48
C GLN A 190 16.70 20.64 -5.81
N ARG A 191 17.28 19.69 -6.56
CA ARG A 191 17.72 18.41 -6.02
C ARG A 191 18.78 18.59 -4.92
N LEU A 192 19.80 19.42 -5.16
CA LEU A 192 20.86 19.67 -4.18
C LEU A 192 20.29 20.17 -2.85
N TRP A 193 19.40 21.16 -2.88
CA TRP A 193 18.81 21.72 -1.67
C TRP A 193 17.95 20.70 -0.92
N GLY A 194 17.18 19.86 -1.62
CA GLY A 194 16.45 18.74 -1.03
C GLY A 194 17.39 17.73 -0.35
N GLN A 195 18.47 17.34 -1.02
CA GLN A 195 19.48 16.40 -0.49
C GLN A 195 20.20 16.97 0.75
N LEU A 196 20.58 18.25 0.72
CA LEU A 196 21.21 18.93 1.87
C LEU A 196 20.25 19.01 3.06
N ARG A 197 18.99 19.40 2.82
CA ARG A 197 17.92 19.39 3.84
C ARG A 197 17.78 18.02 4.48
N ALA A 198 17.80 16.97 3.68
CA ALA A 198 17.64 15.58 4.13
C ALA A 198 18.91 14.98 4.76
N GLY A 199 20.04 15.70 4.78
CA GLY A 199 21.30 15.19 5.32
C GLY A 199 21.98 14.13 4.43
N GLN A 200 21.63 14.06 3.14
CA GLN A 200 22.15 13.07 2.20
C GLN A 200 23.51 13.48 1.62
N SER A 201 24.51 13.65 2.48
CA SER A 201 25.81 14.27 2.15
C SER A 201 26.46 13.67 0.90
N GLY A 202 26.54 12.35 0.77
CA GLY A 202 27.16 11.70 -0.40
C GLY A 202 26.47 12.06 -1.73
N GLN A 203 25.14 12.09 -1.75
CA GLN A 203 24.40 12.46 -2.96
C GLN A 203 24.46 13.96 -3.23
N ALA A 204 24.43 14.79 -2.18
CA ALA A 204 24.54 16.24 -2.29
C ALA A 204 25.89 16.65 -2.90
N LEU A 205 27.00 16.00 -2.50
CA LEU A 205 28.33 16.26 -3.06
C LEU A 205 28.36 16.00 -4.58
N ALA A 206 27.81 14.87 -5.04
CA ALA A 206 27.75 14.54 -6.46
C ALA A 206 26.91 15.56 -7.26
N THR A 207 25.76 15.98 -6.72
CA THR A 207 24.92 17.00 -7.35
C THR A 207 25.62 18.38 -7.38
N ALA A 208 26.28 18.78 -6.29
CA ALA A 208 27.02 20.03 -6.20
C ALA A 208 28.17 20.09 -7.22
N GLN A 209 28.92 18.99 -7.37
CA GLN A 209 29.98 18.90 -8.38
C GLN A 209 29.43 19.10 -9.80
N SER A 210 28.25 18.55 -10.11
CA SER A 210 27.59 18.73 -11.42
C SER A 210 27.12 20.17 -11.69
N LEU A 211 27.05 21.00 -10.64
CA LEU A 211 26.75 22.43 -10.70
C LEU A 211 28.02 23.30 -10.67
N GLY A 212 29.21 22.69 -10.63
CA GLY A 212 30.48 23.40 -10.51
C GLY A 212 30.81 23.90 -9.09
N MET A 213 30.07 23.46 -8.06
CA MET A 213 30.35 23.76 -6.66
C MET A 213 31.29 22.73 -6.03
N ASN A 214 32.18 23.18 -5.16
CA ASN A 214 33.11 22.30 -4.44
C ASN A 214 32.77 22.23 -2.94
N LEU A 215 31.86 21.32 -2.60
CA LEU A 215 31.52 21.03 -1.20
C LEU A 215 32.48 20.00 -0.59
N SER A 216 32.78 20.16 0.70
CA SER A 216 33.70 19.33 1.46
C SER A 216 32.94 18.40 2.40
N LEU A 217 33.20 17.10 2.30
CA LEU A 217 32.65 16.11 3.24
C LEU A 217 33.10 16.40 4.68
N ALA A 218 34.34 16.86 4.88
CA ALA A 218 34.84 17.21 6.20
C ALA A 218 34.05 18.37 6.82
N GLN A 219 33.71 19.38 6.01
CA GLN A 219 32.88 20.50 6.46
C GLN A 219 31.46 20.03 6.79
N LEU A 220 30.83 19.20 5.95
CA LEU A 220 29.51 18.62 6.23
C LEU A 220 29.51 17.80 7.52
N ASN A 221 30.53 17.00 7.77
CA ASN A 221 30.67 16.22 9.00
C ASN A 221 30.83 17.12 10.24
N SER A 222 31.64 18.18 10.14
CA SER A 222 31.80 19.18 11.19
C SER A 222 30.48 19.89 11.51
N ILE A 223 29.74 20.32 10.49
CA ILE A 223 28.41 20.92 10.64
C ILE A 223 27.42 19.91 11.26
N GLN A 224 27.44 18.65 10.84
CA GLN A 224 26.56 17.63 11.40
C GLN A 224 26.80 17.39 12.90
N ALA A 225 28.06 17.49 13.35
CA ALA A 225 28.41 17.34 14.75
C ALA A 225 27.94 18.51 15.61
N ASN A 226 27.98 19.75 15.08
CA ASN A 226 27.52 20.93 15.81
C ASN A 226 26.90 22.00 14.88
N PRO A 227 25.66 21.79 14.42
CA PRO A 227 25.05 22.66 13.42
C PRO A 227 24.72 24.05 13.98
N LEU A 228 24.32 24.12 15.26
CA LEU A 228 24.03 25.39 15.92
C LEU A 228 25.26 26.28 15.92
N ASN A 229 26.42 25.77 16.37
CA ASN A 229 27.66 26.55 16.41
C ASN A 229 28.08 27.07 15.04
N TYR A 230 27.95 26.26 13.99
CA TYR A 230 28.23 26.73 12.62
C TYR A 230 27.32 27.90 12.22
N LEU A 231 26.01 27.81 12.49
CA LEU A 231 25.03 28.84 12.12
C LEU A 231 25.26 30.20 12.80
N TRP A 232 25.95 30.26 13.94
CA TRP A 232 26.24 31.51 14.64
C TRP A 232 27.13 32.47 13.85
N SER A 233 28.10 31.94 13.09
CA SER A 233 29.09 32.72 12.36
C SER A 233 29.26 32.25 10.92
N ALA A 234 28.27 31.58 10.36
CA ALA A 234 28.35 31.01 9.03
C ALA A 234 28.55 32.11 7.96
N PRO A 235 29.51 31.94 7.03
CA PRO A 235 29.63 32.81 5.87
C PRO A 235 28.38 32.71 4.98
N LYS A 236 28.15 33.72 4.15
CA LYS A 236 26.93 33.88 3.32
C LYS A 236 27.23 34.40 1.91
N ALA A 237 28.50 34.38 1.49
CA ALA A 237 28.97 35.12 0.32
C ALA A 237 28.89 34.31 -0.98
N SER A 238 29.03 32.99 -0.90
CA SER A 238 29.09 32.08 -2.05
C SER A 238 27.91 31.11 -2.10
N ASN A 239 27.73 30.44 -3.25
CA ASN A 239 26.74 29.38 -3.40
C ASN A 239 27.07 28.17 -2.50
N GLU A 240 28.35 27.89 -2.29
CA GLU A 240 28.84 26.90 -1.34
C GLU A 240 28.44 27.25 0.10
N ASP A 241 28.60 28.51 0.50
CA ASP A 241 28.15 28.98 1.81
C ASP A 241 26.64 28.77 2.00
N HIS A 242 25.84 29.10 0.98
CA HIS A 242 24.39 28.88 1.00
C HIS A 242 24.03 27.40 1.12
N ALA A 243 24.76 26.52 0.44
CA ALA A 243 24.58 25.08 0.56
C ALA A 243 24.88 24.57 1.99
N TYR A 244 25.97 25.02 2.59
CA TYR A 244 26.29 24.67 3.97
C TYR A 244 25.28 25.22 4.98
N LEU A 245 24.73 26.42 4.76
CA LEU A 245 23.65 26.98 5.59
C LEU A 245 22.38 26.11 5.54
N ILE A 246 21.96 25.67 4.34
CA ILE A 246 20.78 24.80 4.16
C ILE A 246 21.01 23.46 4.86
N TYR A 247 22.19 22.88 4.71
CA TYR A 247 22.57 21.66 5.41
C TYR A 247 22.54 21.86 6.93
N ALA A 248 23.18 22.92 7.43
CA ALA A 248 23.27 23.20 8.86
C ALA A 248 21.90 23.42 9.51
N ILE A 249 21.02 24.21 8.90
CA ILE A 249 19.68 24.44 9.45
C ILE A 249 18.83 23.18 9.39
N GLY A 250 18.98 22.35 8.35
CA GLY A 250 18.33 21.06 8.25
C GLY A 250 18.77 20.10 9.35
N ARG A 251 20.08 19.97 9.57
CA ARG A 251 20.64 19.17 10.67
C ARG A 251 20.20 19.68 12.04
N LEU A 252 20.14 21.01 12.23
CA LEU A 252 19.63 21.59 13.48
C LEU A 252 18.15 21.29 13.68
N ALA A 253 17.30 21.44 12.66
CA ALA A 253 15.87 21.14 12.78
C ALA A 253 15.59 19.67 13.09
N ASP A 254 16.42 18.76 12.59
CA ASP A 254 16.33 17.32 12.88
C ASP A 254 16.71 17.00 14.34
N SER A 255 17.78 17.63 14.86
CA SER A 255 18.25 17.40 16.23
C SER A 255 17.45 18.18 17.28
N ASP A 256 17.17 19.46 17.05
CA ASP A 256 16.49 20.41 17.93
C ASP A 256 15.70 21.45 17.11
N LEU A 257 14.39 21.19 16.95
CA LEU A 257 13.49 22.01 16.16
C LEU A 257 13.33 23.43 16.71
N ASP A 258 13.29 23.60 18.04
CA ASP A 258 13.04 24.90 18.67
C ASP A 258 14.26 25.82 18.49
N SER A 259 15.47 25.27 18.62
CA SER A 259 16.71 25.99 18.28
C SER A 259 16.77 26.36 16.80
N ALA A 260 16.30 25.49 15.89
CA ALA A 260 16.24 25.78 14.45
C ALA A 260 15.27 26.92 14.13
N LEU A 261 14.05 26.88 14.68
CA LEU A 261 13.05 27.94 14.54
C LEU A 261 13.59 29.29 15.06
N SER A 262 14.24 29.28 16.23
CA SER A 262 14.83 30.47 16.84
C SER A 262 16.00 31.05 16.02
N SER A 263 16.78 30.20 15.36
CA SER A 263 17.94 30.61 14.56
C SER A 263 17.57 31.10 13.15
N LEU A 264 16.39 30.71 12.66
CA LEU A 264 15.98 30.84 11.27
C LEU A 264 16.10 32.26 10.70
N LYS A 265 15.59 33.25 11.44
CA LYS A 265 15.64 34.67 11.02
C LYS A 265 17.07 35.14 10.80
N ARG A 266 17.96 34.89 11.78
CA ARG A 266 19.37 35.29 11.69
C ARG A 266 20.10 34.53 10.57
N SER A 267 19.81 33.25 10.40
CA SER A 267 20.41 32.44 9.33
C SER A 267 20.00 32.94 7.94
N ALA A 268 18.75 33.38 7.78
CA ALA A 268 18.22 33.90 6.52
C ALA A 268 18.70 35.32 6.18
N GLU A 269 18.82 36.21 7.17
CA GLU A 269 19.24 37.60 6.96
C GLU A 269 20.55 37.70 6.17
N GLY A 270 20.57 38.55 5.13
CA GLY A 270 21.75 38.75 4.27
C GLY A 270 21.99 37.67 3.21
N THR A 271 21.09 36.70 3.05
CA THR A 271 21.12 35.73 1.94
C THR A 271 20.12 36.10 0.82
N PRO A 272 20.28 35.61 -0.43
CA PRO A 272 19.30 35.81 -1.49
C PRO A 272 17.90 35.25 -1.13
N ASP A 273 16.83 35.83 -1.68
CA ASP A 273 15.43 35.43 -1.40
C ASP A 273 15.18 33.92 -1.54
N ALA A 274 15.70 33.31 -2.60
CA ALA A 274 15.58 31.87 -2.82
C ALA A 274 16.26 31.04 -1.70
N VAL A 275 17.40 31.51 -1.17
CA VAL A 275 18.10 30.85 -0.07
C VAL A 275 17.32 31.01 1.22
N GLN A 276 16.80 32.21 1.52
CA GLN A 276 15.93 32.45 2.67
C GLN A 276 14.73 31.48 2.67
N LYS A 277 14.01 31.41 1.55
CA LYS A 277 12.88 30.49 1.36
C LYS A 277 13.30 29.03 1.53
N SER A 278 14.48 28.63 1.06
CA SER A 278 14.99 27.26 1.24
C SER A 278 15.34 26.94 2.69
N LEU A 279 15.86 27.89 3.47
CA LEU A 279 16.11 27.72 4.91
C LEU A 279 14.78 27.53 5.65
N HIS A 280 13.78 28.36 5.33
CA HIS A 280 12.41 28.23 5.85
C HIS A 280 11.78 26.88 5.46
N ARG A 281 11.94 26.44 4.21
CA ARG A 281 11.49 25.13 3.73
C ARG A 281 12.12 23.99 4.52
N ALA A 282 13.42 24.07 4.81
CA ALA A 282 14.13 23.03 5.54
C ALA A 282 13.55 22.82 6.94
N VAL A 283 13.40 23.90 7.72
CA VAL A 283 12.79 23.84 9.06
C VAL A 283 11.33 23.40 8.98
N GLY A 284 10.56 23.97 8.05
CA GLY A 284 9.15 23.67 7.87
C GLY A 284 8.88 22.20 7.50
N TYR A 285 9.66 21.64 6.57
CA TYR A 285 9.52 20.24 6.17
C TYR A 285 9.92 19.30 7.32
N ILE A 286 11.08 19.52 7.94
CA ILE A 286 11.59 18.64 9.00
C ILE A 286 10.69 18.71 10.24
N GLY A 287 10.25 19.89 10.66
CA GLY A 287 9.27 20.04 11.73
C GLY A 287 7.95 19.33 11.40
N GLY A 288 7.52 19.40 10.14
CA GLY A 288 6.28 18.77 9.67
C GLY A 288 6.33 17.24 9.59
N THR A 289 7.51 16.65 9.42
CA THR A 289 7.71 15.19 9.39
C THR A 289 8.10 14.60 10.75
N THR A 290 8.61 15.42 11.67
CA THR A 290 9.08 15.00 13.00
C THR A 290 8.06 15.23 14.12
N VAL A 291 6.77 15.36 13.79
CA VAL A 291 5.67 15.55 14.77
C VAL A 291 5.67 14.49 15.88
N MET A 292 6.09 13.26 15.58
CA MET A 292 6.23 12.19 16.59
C MET A 292 7.27 12.50 17.66
N LYS A 293 8.30 13.29 17.34
CA LYS A 293 9.31 13.78 18.29
C LYS A 293 8.88 15.11 18.90
N ASN A 294 8.49 16.06 18.05
CA ASN A 294 8.36 17.48 18.41
C ASN A 294 6.93 17.98 18.67
N ASN A 295 5.92 17.11 18.56
CA ASN A 295 4.50 17.49 18.52
C ASN A 295 4.16 18.40 17.32
N PHE A 296 2.90 18.81 17.21
CA PHE A 296 2.49 19.79 16.21
C PHE A 296 2.87 21.20 16.68
N ASN A 297 3.48 21.99 15.81
CA ASN A 297 3.88 23.37 16.11
C ASN A 297 3.44 24.30 14.97
N ARG A 298 2.78 25.42 15.31
CA ARG A 298 2.27 26.37 14.32
C ARG A 298 3.37 27.14 13.61
N GLU A 299 4.52 27.35 14.23
CA GLU A 299 5.66 28.03 13.61
C GLU A 299 6.27 27.22 12.46
N VAL A 300 6.12 25.90 12.49
CA VAL A 300 6.47 25.01 11.36
C VAL A 300 5.64 25.36 10.12
N LEU A 301 4.33 25.60 10.30
CA LEU A 301 3.47 26.07 9.21
C LEU A 301 3.88 27.47 8.75
N SER A 302 4.18 28.38 9.67
CA SER A 302 4.68 29.72 9.32
C SER A 302 5.97 29.66 8.49
N ALA A 303 6.87 28.72 8.79
CA ALA A 303 8.08 28.50 7.99
C ALA A 303 7.75 27.96 6.60
N LEU A 304 6.79 27.03 6.47
CA LEU A 304 6.33 26.55 5.17
C LEU A 304 5.68 27.67 4.34
N ASP A 305 4.84 28.50 4.97
CA ASP A 305 4.24 29.69 4.34
C ASP A 305 5.32 30.67 3.85
N ALA A 306 6.34 30.95 4.68
CA ALA A 306 7.47 31.81 4.31
C ALA A 306 8.32 31.24 3.17
N SER A 307 8.32 29.92 2.97
CA SER A 307 9.02 29.25 1.88
C SER A 307 8.25 29.23 0.55
N TYR A 308 7.02 29.75 0.53
CA TYR A 308 6.17 29.75 -0.65
C TYR A 308 6.78 30.59 -1.80
N GLY A 309 6.52 30.17 -3.04
CA GLY A 309 7.11 30.76 -4.24
C GLY A 309 8.37 30.05 -4.76
N LEU A 310 8.95 29.12 -3.98
CA LEU A 310 9.85 28.09 -4.53
C LEU A 310 9.06 26.85 -4.92
N PRO A 311 9.42 26.17 -6.03
CA PRO A 311 8.83 24.89 -6.39
C PRO A 311 8.91 23.89 -5.23
N PHE A 312 7.80 23.24 -4.91
CA PHE A 312 7.76 22.16 -3.94
C PHE A 312 8.01 20.83 -4.63
N SER A 313 8.72 19.91 -3.98
CA SER A 313 8.63 18.50 -4.36
C SER A 313 7.25 17.96 -3.95
N PRO A 314 6.78 16.84 -4.54
CA PRO A 314 5.52 16.22 -4.13
C PRO A 314 5.45 15.92 -2.62
N GLU A 315 6.59 15.50 -2.04
CA GLU A 315 6.72 15.22 -0.60
C GLU A 315 6.54 16.50 0.23
N GLU A 316 7.18 17.60 -0.17
CA GLU A 316 7.11 18.87 0.54
C GLU A 316 5.72 19.51 0.45
N ALA A 317 5.07 19.42 -0.72
CA ALA A 317 3.72 19.94 -0.91
C ALA A 317 2.69 19.20 -0.05
N GLU A 318 2.81 17.87 0.07
CA GLU A 318 1.95 17.09 0.97
C GLU A 318 2.16 17.48 2.44
N ILE A 319 3.42 17.59 2.91
CA ILE A 319 3.69 17.99 4.29
C ILE A 319 3.15 19.39 4.57
N TYR A 320 3.31 20.32 3.63
CA TYR A 320 2.74 21.66 3.74
C TYR A 320 1.22 21.63 3.86
N ALA A 321 0.53 20.89 2.99
CA ALA A 321 -0.91 20.75 3.04
C ALA A 321 -1.38 20.15 4.37
N ARG A 322 -0.71 19.10 4.88
CA ARG A 322 -1.06 18.44 6.15
C ARG A 322 -0.89 19.36 7.36
N GLN A 323 0.19 20.14 7.41
CA GLN A 323 0.37 21.14 8.48
C GLN A 323 -0.70 22.25 8.38
N ALA A 324 -1.01 22.73 7.18
CA ALA A 324 -2.06 23.72 6.97
C ALA A 324 -3.45 23.20 7.38
N ILE A 325 -3.77 21.96 7.02
CA ILE A 325 -5.02 21.26 7.38
C ILE A 325 -5.12 21.12 8.90
N ARG A 326 -4.04 20.71 9.58
CA ARG A 326 -4.00 20.55 11.03
C ARG A 326 -4.45 21.83 11.76
N PHE A 327 -3.98 22.98 11.31
CA PHE A 327 -4.25 24.27 11.96
C PHE A 327 -5.43 25.03 11.36
N GLY A 328 -6.17 24.44 10.41
CA GLY A 328 -7.30 25.11 9.75
C GLY A 328 -6.88 26.37 8.97
N ALA A 329 -5.63 26.42 8.50
CA ALA A 329 -5.10 27.54 7.74
C ALA A 329 -5.51 27.41 6.26
N TRP A 330 -6.77 27.69 5.96
CA TRP A 330 -7.39 27.38 4.66
C TRP A 330 -6.68 28.01 3.46
N GLU A 331 -6.18 29.24 3.57
CA GLU A 331 -5.37 29.85 2.50
C GLU A 331 -4.04 29.12 2.28
N SER A 332 -3.40 28.64 3.35
CA SER A 332 -2.19 27.82 3.26
C SER A 332 -2.50 26.45 2.63
N VAL A 333 -3.67 25.87 2.88
CA VAL A 333 -4.11 24.61 2.22
C VAL A 333 -4.20 24.81 0.72
N ILE A 334 -4.82 25.91 0.26
CA ILE A 334 -4.94 26.22 -1.17
C ILE A 334 -3.56 26.40 -1.79
N ARG A 335 -2.68 27.19 -1.17
CA ARG A 335 -1.29 27.35 -1.64
C ARG A 335 -0.52 26.03 -1.72
N ALA A 336 -0.69 25.15 -0.72
CA ALA A 336 -0.02 23.86 -0.69
C ALA A 336 -0.51 22.95 -1.82
N VAL A 337 -1.82 22.85 -2.02
CA VAL A 337 -2.42 22.05 -3.11
C VAL A 337 -2.06 22.62 -4.49
N ASP A 338 -1.98 23.94 -4.64
CA ASP A 338 -1.53 24.58 -5.88
C ASP A 338 -0.03 24.36 -6.18
N SER A 339 0.75 23.98 -5.17
CA SER A 339 2.17 23.66 -5.31
C SER A 339 2.43 22.17 -5.62
N MET A 340 1.39 21.33 -5.62
CA MET A 340 1.49 19.91 -5.93
C MET A 340 1.73 19.68 -7.42
N SER A 341 2.27 18.50 -7.76
CA SER A 341 2.33 18.07 -9.15
C SER A 341 0.92 17.94 -9.74
N VAL A 342 0.80 17.95 -11.07
CA VAL A 342 -0.51 17.81 -11.74
C VAL A 342 -1.20 16.51 -11.32
N THR A 343 -0.46 15.40 -11.23
CA THR A 343 -0.99 14.10 -10.81
C THR A 343 -1.47 14.14 -9.37
N GLN A 344 -0.64 14.63 -8.45
CA GLN A 344 -0.98 14.73 -7.04
C GLN A 344 -2.19 15.64 -6.82
N LYS A 345 -2.23 16.83 -7.43
CA LYS A 345 -3.35 17.77 -7.29
C LYS A 345 -4.70 17.17 -7.71
N GLN A 346 -4.72 16.27 -8.71
CA GLN A 346 -5.95 15.64 -9.20
C GLN A 346 -6.45 14.48 -8.34
N GLU A 347 -5.69 14.03 -7.33
CA GLU A 347 -6.17 13.00 -6.41
C GLU A 347 -7.41 13.49 -5.64
N ASP A 348 -8.41 12.60 -5.49
CA ASP A 348 -9.66 12.88 -4.79
C ASP A 348 -9.45 13.48 -3.39
N ARG A 349 -8.41 13.04 -2.68
CA ARG A 349 -7.97 13.58 -1.39
C ARG A 349 -7.71 15.09 -1.46
N TRP A 350 -6.90 15.52 -2.42
CA TRP A 350 -6.49 16.91 -2.52
C TRP A 350 -7.57 17.79 -3.15
N GLN A 351 -8.37 17.24 -4.05
CA GLN A 351 -9.60 17.89 -4.51
C GLN A 351 -10.57 18.13 -3.34
N TYR A 352 -10.76 17.15 -2.46
CA TYR A 352 -11.58 17.32 -1.26
C TYR A 352 -11.06 18.44 -0.35
N TRP A 353 -9.76 18.45 -0.06
CA TRP A 353 -9.15 19.49 0.78
C TRP A 353 -9.16 20.87 0.13
N LEU A 354 -8.98 20.95 -1.19
CA LEU A 354 -9.12 22.19 -1.96
C LEU A 354 -10.55 22.73 -1.88
N ALA A 355 -11.56 21.86 -2.03
CA ALA A 355 -12.96 22.24 -1.85
C ALA A 355 -13.24 22.69 -0.41
N ARG A 356 -12.72 21.93 0.59
CA ARG A 356 -12.84 22.24 2.02
C ARG A 356 -12.21 23.57 2.39
N ALA A 357 -11.10 23.94 1.79
CA ALA A 357 -10.50 25.25 2.02
C ALA A 357 -11.25 26.35 1.26
N SER A 358 -11.67 26.09 0.03
CA SER A 358 -12.39 27.06 -0.81
C SER A 358 -13.76 27.43 -0.25
N GLU A 359 -14.49 26.50 0.40
CA GLU A 359 -15.78 26.81 1.04
C GLU A 359 -15.66 27.79 2.22
N GLN A 360 -14.46 27.93 2.81
CA GLN A 360 -14.19 28.80 3.96
C GLN A 360 -13.92 30.24 3.53
N ARG A 361 -13.68 30.49 2.25
CA ARG A 361 -13.56 31.85 1.71
C ARG A 361 -14.92 32.56 1.72
N GLY A 362 -14.89 33.87 1.91
CA GLY A 362 -16.09 34.71 1.98
C GLY A 362 -16.79 34.92 0.64
N ASP A 363 -16.12 34.64 -0.49
CA ASP A 363 -16.62 34.97 -1.83
C ASP A 363 -17.47 33.85 -2.46
N ALA A 364 -18.43 34.25 -3.30
CA ALA A 364 -19.39 33.34 -3.92
C ALA A 364 -18.76 32.41 -4.98
N ALA A 365 -17.67 32.84 -5.63
CA ALA A 365 -17.01 32.06 -6.66
C ALA A 365 -16.28 30.85 -6.06
N SER A 366 -15.53 31.05 -4.98
CA SER A 366 -14.86 29.98 -4.23
C SER A 366 -15.86 28.97 -3.66
N LYS A 367 -16.98 29.44 -3.08
CA LYS A 367 -18.06 28.55 -2.60
C LYS A 367 -18.69 27.74 -3.73
N ARG A 368 -18.90 28.33 -4.90
CA ARG A 368 -19.40 27.62 -6.09
C ARG A 368 -18.40 26.58 -6.60
N SER A 369 -17.11 26.92 -6.63
CA SER A 369 -16.03 25.99 -6.99
C SER A 369 -16.00 24.78 -6.05
N ALA A 370 -16.04 25.01 -4.73
CA ALA A 370 -16.09 23.97 -3.72
C ALA A 370 -17.30 23.02 -3.93
N GLN A 371 -18.48 23.57 -4.17
CA GLN A 371 -19.70 22.79 -4.46
C GLN A 371 -19.57 21.93 -5.72
N ASN A 372 -18.91 22.43 -6.78
CA ASN A 372 -18.68 21.66 -7.99
C ASN A 372 -17.71 20.50 -7.76
N ILE A 373 -16.61 20.74 -7.03
CA ILE A 373 -15.66 19.69 -6.67
C ILE A 373 -16.35 18.62 -5.82
N TYR A 374 -17.14 19.01 -4.81
CA TYR A 374 -17.89 18.04 -4.01
C TYR A 374 -18.86 17.20 -4.85
N LYS A 375 -19.54 17.77 -5.84
CA LYS A 375 -20.44 17.02 -6.75
C LYS A 375 -19.70 15.98 -7.59
N GLN A 376 -18.49 16.31 -8.05
CA GLN A 376 -17.63 15.38 -8.78
C GLN A 376 -17.16 14.24 -7.88
N LEU A 377 -16.64 14.57 -6.69
CA LEU A 377 -16.16 13.57 -5.73
C LEU A 377 -17.28 12.68 -5.20
N ALA A 378 -18.50 13.21 -5.03
CA ALA A 378 -19.64 12.47 -4.51
C ALA A 378 -20.14 11.34 -5.43
N GLN A 379 -19.52 11.09 -6.59
CA GLN A 379 -19.80 9.90 -7.41
C GLN A 379 -19.14 8.63 -6.85
N GLY A 380 -17.98 8.75 -6.21
CA GLY A 380 -17.28 7.65 -5.57
C GLY A 380 -17.84 7.26 -4.20
N ASP A 381 -17.24 6.23 -3.59
CA ASP A 381 -17.63 5.68 -2.29
C ASP A 381 -16.44 5.43 -1.33
N ASP A 382 -15.27 6.01 -1.61
CA ASP A 382 -14.13 6.05 -0.68
C ASP A 382 -14.23 7.22 0.31
N TYR A 383 -13.29 7.30 1.25
CA TYR A 383 -13.30 8.20 2.41
C TYR A 383 -13.66 9.66 2.07
N HIS A 384 -12.93 10.27 1.13
CA HIS A 384 -13.17 11.67 0.76
C HIS A 384 -14.42 11.85 -0.10
N ASN A 385 -14.82 10.84 -0.88
CA ASN A 385 -16.05 10.85 -1.66
C ASN A 385 -17.28 10.82 -0.74
N LEU A 386 -17.26 9.98 0.31
CA LEU A 386 -18.31 9.90 1.31
C LEU A 386 -18.42 11.19 2.13
N LEU A 387 -17.30 11.81 2.52
CA LEU A 387 -17.31 13.13 3.16
C LEU A 387 -17.86 14.21 2.22
N ALA A 388 -17.55 14.16 0.92
CA ALA A 388 -18.13 15.06 -0.06
C ALA A 388 -19.65 14.88 -0.22
N LYS A 389 -20.16 13.63 -0.19
CA LYS A 389 -21.61 13.35 -0.17
C LYS A 389 -22.28 14.02 1.04
N ASP A 390 -21.71 13.85 2.23
CA ASP A 390 -22.25 14.47 3.44
C ASP A 390 -22.27 16.00 3.36
N ARG A 391 -21.22 16.61 2.79
CA ARG A 391 -21.13 18.06 2.55
C ARG A 391 -22.21 18.58 1.59
N LEU A 392 -22.70 17.73 0.70
CA LEU A 392 -23.85 18.01 -0.18
C LEU A 392 -25.21 17.68 0.47
N GLY A 393 -25.23 17.24 1.73
CA GLY A 393 -26.44 16.77 2.41
C GLY A 393 -26.96 15.43 1.90
N GLN A 394 -26.14 14.66 1.18
CA GLN A 394 -26.50 13.35 0.63
C GLN A 394 -26.09 12.25 1.60
N ARG A 395 -26.99 11.29 1.85
CA ARG A 395 -26.68 10.07 2.61
C ARG A 395 -26.21 8.95 1.69
N TYR A 396 -25.29 8.12 2.17
CA TYR A 396 -24.88 6.90 1.50
C TYR A 396 -25.91 5.81 1.73
N ASN A 397 -26.78 5.60 0.73
CA ASN A 397 -27.93 4.69 0.82
C ASN A 397 -27.89 3.57 -0.21
N ALA A 398 -27.02 3.69 -1.22
CA ALA A 398 -26.99 2.78 -2.35
C ALA A 398 -25.88 1.75 -2.12
N ILE A 399 -26.27 0.49 -1.97
CA ILE A 399 -25.39 -0.63 -2.32
C ILE A 399 -25.69 -0.90 -3.80
N PRO A 400 -24.73 -0.67 -4.72
CA PRO A 400 -24.92 -0.96 -6.13
C PRO A 400 -25.34 -2.42 -6.38
N VAL A 401 -25.96 -2.65 -7.54
CA VAL A 401 -26.48 -3.94 -7.99
C VAL A 401 -25.44 -5.04 -7.78
N ASN A 402 -25.81 -6.10 -7.04
CA ASN A 402 -24.98 -7.28 -6.85
C ASN A 402 -24.98 -8.14 -8.12
N SER A 403 -24.09 -7.83 -9.06
CA SER A 403 -23.92 -8.58 -10.29
C SER A 403 -23.40 -9.99 -9.96
N GLN A 404 -24.12 -11.01 -10.40
CA GLN A 404 -23.68 -12.40 -10.26
C GLN A 404 -22.90 -12.82 -11.52
N PRO A 405 -21.84 -13.63 -11.39
CA PRO A 405 -21.18 -14.21 -12.55
C PRO A 405 -22.14 -15.17 -13.26
N THR A 406 -22.07 -15.20 -14.58
CA THR A 406 -22.86 -16.12 -15.41
C THR A 406 -22.25 -17.53 -15.41
N THR A 407 -23.01 -18.53 -15.87
CA THR A 407 -22.48 -19.88 -16.09
C THR A 407 -21.30 -19.89 -17.05
N ASN A 408 -21.32 -19.03 -18.07
CA ASN A 408 -20.19 -18.88 -19.00
C ASN A 408 -18.95 -18.33 -18.30
N ASP A 409 -19.09 -17.36 -17.39
CA ASP A 409 -17.97 -16.83 -16.60
C ASP A 409 -17.34 -17.92 -15.72
N LEU A 410 -18.16 -18.77 -15.10
CA LEU A 410 -17.70 -19.92 -14.31
C LEU A 410 -16.99 -20.97 -15.17
N GLN A 411 -17.46 -21.20 -16.40
CA GLN A 411 -16.79 -22.09 -17.34
C GLN A 411 -15.43 -21.54 -17.78
N ARG A 412 -15.35 -20.24 -18.08
CA ARG A 412 -14.09 -19.57 -18.41
C ARG A 412 -13.11 -19.61 -17.24
N LEU A 413 -13.60 -19.44 -16.00
CA LEU A 413 -12.78 -19.61 -14.80
C LEU A 413 -12.14 -21.00 -14.70
N ASN A 414 -12.88 -22.07 -15.04
CA ASN A 414 -12.34 -23.43 -15.04
C ASN A 414 -11.27 -23.66 -16.12
N GLN A 415 -11.27 -22.84 -17.17
CA GLN A 415 -10.35 -22.94 -18.29
C GLN A 415 -9.17 -21.97 -18.18
N ASP A 416 -9.24 -20.98 -17.28
CA ASP A 416 -8.20 -19.98 -17.12
C ASP A 416 -7.02 -20.55 -16.33
N ILE A 417 -5.86 -20.64 -17.00
CA ILE A 417 -4.66 -21.25 -16.45
C ILE A 417 -4.13 -20.51 -15.21
N HIS A 418 -4.29 -19.19 -15.13
CA HIS A 418 -3.75 -18.41 -14.01
C HIS A 418 -4.56 -18.66 -12.74
N PHE A 419 -5.89 -18.67 -12.86
CA PHE A 419 -6.74 -19.04 -11.72
C PHE A 419 -6.56 -20.51 -11.33
N ASN A 420 -6.45 -21.42 -12.29
CA ASN A 420 -6.20 -22.84 -12.00
C ASN A 420 -4.89 -23.04 -11.21
N ARG A 421 -3.81 -22.32 -11.53
CA ARG A 421 -2.57 -22.35 -10.73
C ARG A 421 -2.77 -21.85 -9.31
N ALA A 422 -3.46 -20.72 -9.15
CA ALA A 422 -3.73 -20.15 -7.82
C ALA A 422 -4.58 -21.10 -6.95
N PHE A 423 -5.59 -21.76 -7.52
CA PHE A 423 -6.41 -22.75 -6.82
C PHE A 423 -5.62 -24.02 -6.51
N ALA A 424 -4.84 -24.56 -7.45
CA ALA A 424 -4.00 -25.74 -7.22
C ALA A 424 -3.00 -25.50 -6.06
N LEU A 425 -2.30 -24.35 -6.07
CA LEU A 425 -1.40 -23.98 -4.96
C LEU A 425 -2.13 -23.87 -3.62
N ARG A 426 -3.36 -23.34 -3.63
CA ARG A 426 -4.18 -23.22 -2.42
C ARG A 426 -4.60 -24.58 -1.88
N GLU A 427 -4.99 -25.51 -2.75
CA GLU A 427 -5.41 -26.87 -2.41
C GLU A 427 -4.29 -27.67 -1.75
N ILE A 428 -3.05 -27.52 -2.22
CA ILE A 428 -1.88 -28.23 -1.68
C ILE A 428 -1.22 -27.52 -0.48
N ASN A 429 -1.84 -26.44 0.02
CA ASN A 429 -1.29 -25.58 1.09
C ASN A 429 0.14 -25.10 0.79
N ALA A 430 0.42 -24.72 -0.45
CA ALA A 430 1.69 -24.12 -0.83
C ALA A 430 1.96 -22.84 -0.02
N PRO A 431 3.22 -22.37 0.06
CA PRO A 431 3.52 -21.11 0.73
C PRO A 431 2.73 -19.92 0.16
N ALA A 432 2.24 -19.05 1.05
CA ALA A 432 1.32 -17.96 0.71
C ALA A 432 1.89 -16.98 -0.32
N ASN A 433 3.22 -16.81 -0.40
CA ASN A 433 3.86 -15.96 -1.41
C ASN A 433 3.63 -16.46 -2.85
N TYR A 434 3.59 -17.78 -3.07
CA TYR A 434 3.28 -18.36 -4.38
C TYR A 434 1.79 -18.27 -4.69
N ILE A 435 0.94 -18.69 -3.74
CA ILE A 435 -0.53 -18.62 -3.88
C ILE A 435 -0.97 -17.19 -4.21
N ASN A 436 -0.52 -16.22 -3.42
CA ASN A 436 -0.94 -14.82 -3.58
C ASN A 436 -0.40 -14.22 -4.88
N ARG A 437 0.80 -14.60 -5.33
CA ARG A 437 1.36 -14.09 -6.58
C ARG A 437 0.57 -14.59 -7.80
N GLU A 438 0.25 -15.88 -7.86
CA GLU A 438 -0.61 -16.42 -8.94
C GLU A 438 -2.01 -15.83 -8.90
N TRP A 439 -2.63 -15.72 -7.72
CA TRP A 439 -3.96 -15.12 -7.58
C TRP A 439 -3.96 -13.67 -8.06
N ASN A 440 -3.03 -12.86 -7.55
CA ASN A 440 -2.94 -11.44 -7.89
C ASN A 440 -2.68 -11.25 -9.39
N TRP A 441 -1.83 -12.10 -9.98
CA TRP A 441 -1.57 -12.11 -11.41
C TRP A 441 -2.82 -12.47 -12.22
N ALA A 442 -3.54 -13.54 -11.86
CA ALA A 442 -4.76 -13.96 -12.53
C ALA A 442 -5.82 -12.85 -12.56
N VAL A 443 -6.05 -12.21 -11.41
CA VAL A 443 -6.98 -11.08 -11.29
C VAL A 443 -6.50 -9.88 -12.12
N ARG A 444 -5.20 -9.57 -12.11
CA ARG A 444 -4.63 -8.51 -12.95
C ARG A 444 -4.85 -8.76 -14.43
N GLN A 445 -4.61 -9.98 -14.92
CA GLN A 445 -4.83 -10.33 -16.32
C GLN A 445 -6.30 -10.20 -16.71
N ALA A 446 -7.23 -10.62 -15.84
CA ALA A 446 -8.66 -10.41 -16.05
C ALA A 446 -9.03 -8.91 -16.05
N TYR A 447 -8.45 -8.12 -15.15
CA TYR A 447 -8.65 -6.67 -15.07
C TYR A 447 -8.19 -5.94 -16.33
N LEU A 448 -6.99 -6.25 -16.84
CA LEU A 448 -6.47 -5.66 -18.08
C LEU A 448 -7.31 -6.03 -19.30
N ARG A 449 -7.96 -7.20 -19.29
CA ARG A 449 -8.94 -7.61 -20.30
C ARG A 449 -10.34 -7.00 -20.08
N GLN A 450 -10.51 -6.15 -19.05
CA GLN A 450 -11.78 -5.55 -18.63
C GLN A 450 -12.88 -6.59 -18.37
N ASP A 451 -12.50 -7.75 -17.84
CA ASP A 451 -13.36 -8.92 -17.70
C ASP A 451 -13.89 -9.08 -16.27
N ASP A 452 -14.80 -8.19 -15.88
CA ASP A 452 -15.41 -8.23 -14.55
C ASP A 452 -16.16 -9.54 -14.29
N GLY A 453 -16.71 -10.19 -15.33
CA GLY A 453 -17.42 -11.46 -15.19
C GLY A 453 -16.50 -12.57 -14.65
N LEU A 454 -15.30 -12.69 -15.22
CA LEU A 454 -14.29 -13.64 -14.76
C LEU A 454 -13.78 -13.30 -13.35
N ILE A 455 -13.53 -12.02 -13.05
CA ILE A 455 -13.14 -11.56 -11.71
C ILE A 455 -14.21 -11.92 -10.68
N LEU A 456 -15.48 -11.66 -10.98
CA LEU A 456 -16.60 -12.00 -10.09
C LEU A 456 -16.79 -13.52 -9.94
N ALA A 457 -16.55 -14.30 -10.99
CA ALA A 457 -16.55 -15.76 -10.92
C ALA A 457 -15.48 -16.26 -9.95
N ALA A 458 -14.26 -15.72 -10.03
CA ALA A 458 -13.17 -16.04 -9.13
C ALA A 458 -13.49 -15.61 -7.68
N ALA A 459 -13.99 -14.39 -7.49
CA ALA A 459 -14.39 -13.88 -6.17
C ALA A 459 -15.50 -14.73 -5.54
N LYS A 460 -16.49 -15.17 -6.34
CA LYS A 460 -17.53 -16.09 -5.90
C LYS A 460 -16.94 -17.42 -5.42
N ARG A 461 -16.11 -18.08 -6.24
CA ARG A 461 -15.49 -19.36 -5.86
C ARG A 461 -14.65 -19.23 -4.58
N ALA A 462 -13.82 -18.18 -4.49
CA ALA A 462 -13.04 -17.91 -3.29
C ALA A 462 -13.94 -17.69 -2.06
N THR A 463 -15.06 -16.98 -2.21
CA THR A 463 -16.05 -16.81 -1.13
C THR A 463 -16.66 -18.14 -0.70
N ASP A 464 -17.07 -18.98 -1.66
CA ASP A 464 -17.66 -20.30 -1.39
C ASP A 464 -16.68 -21.23 -0.64
N MET A 465 -15.37 -21.05 -0.86
CA MET A 465 -14.29 -21.77 -0.15
C MET A 465 -13.92 -21.16 1.22
N GLY A 466 -14.54 -20.05 1.62
CA GLY A 466 -14.15 -19.29 2.82
C GLY A 466 -12.81 -18.54 2.67
N TRP A 467 -12.32 -18.36 1.45
CA TRP A 467 -11.08 -17.65 1.13
C TRP A 467 -11.33 -16.15 0.94
N TYR A 468 -11.85 -15.52 1.99
CA TYR A 468 -12.41 -14.16 1.94
C TYR A 468 -11.41 -13.07 1.56
N ASP A 469 -10.15 -13.18 1.97
CA ASP A 469 -9.14 -12.16 1.67
C ASP A 469 -8.86 -12.06 0.17
N ARG A 470 -8.81 -13.20 -0.52
CA ARG A 470 -8.69 -13.26 -1.97
C ARG A 470 -9.96 -12.91 -2.71
N ALA A 471 -11.13 -13.30 -2.17
CA ALA A 471 -12.41 -12.91 -2.73
C ALA A 471 -12.58 -11.38 -2.75
N ILE A 472 -12.27 -10.71 -1.63
CA ILE A 472 -12.29 -9.25 -1.52
C ILE A 472 -11.27 -8.63 -2.48
N TYR A 473 -10.03 -9.15 -2.51
CA TYR A 473 -8.99 -8.67 -3.43
C TYR A 473 -9.46 -8.68 -4.90
N ALA A 474 -10.14 -9.74 -5.33
CA ALA A 474 -10.67 -9.84 -6.69
C ALA A 474 -11.85 -8.88 -6.88
N ALA A 475 -12.85 -8.91 -5.99
CA ALA A 475 -14.06 -8.11 -6.12
C ALA A 475 -13.78 -6.59 -6.13
N ASP A 476 -12.81 -6.12 -5.35
CA ASP A 476 -12.38 -4.71 -5.29
C ASP A 476 -11.80 -4.21 -6.62
N ARG A 477 -11.36 -5.11 -7.53
CA ARG A 477 -10.76 -4.75 -8.84
C ARG A 477 -11.75 -4.70 -9.99
N THR A 478 -13.01 -5.04 -9.78
CA THR A 478 -14.03 -4.87 -10.82
C THR A 478 -14.26 -3.40 -11.16
N VAL A 479 -14.58 -3.09 -12.42
CA VAL A 479 -14.73 -1.70 -12.92
C VAL A 479 -16.18 -1.33 -13.18
N ASN A 480 -16.94 -2.19 -13.87
CA ASN A 480 -18.30 -1.91 -14.33
C ASN A 480 -19.35 -2.81 -13.66
N LYS A 481 -19.02 -4.08 -13.38
CA LYS A 481 -19.90 -5.03 -12.70
C LYS A 481 -19.39 -5.29 -11.30
N HIS A 482 -20.11 -4.80 -10.30
CA HIS A 482 -19.72 -4.96 -8.91
C HIS A 482 -20.60 -5.99 -8.21
N ASN A 483 -20.06 -6.58 -7.15
CA ASN A 483 -20.84 -7.37 -6.20
C ASN A 483 -20.36 -7.05 -4.78
N TYR A 484 -21.18 -6.30 -4.05
CA TYR A 484 -20.83 -5.81 -2.73
C TYR A 484 -20.85 -6.91 -1.67
N SER A 485 -21.56 -8.02 -1.91
CA SER A 485 -21.47 -9.19 -1.03
C SER A 485 -20.09 -9.85 -1.03
N TYR A 486 -19.31 -9.69 -2.12
CA TYR A 486 -17.93 -10.17 -2.21
C TYR A 486 -16.92 -9.12 -1.73
N ARG A 487 -17.13 -7.83 -2.05
CA ARG A 487 -16.26 -6.70 -1.59
C ARG A 487 -16.32 -6.48 -0.07
N TYR A 488 -17.50 -6.64 0.49
CA TYR A 488 -17.84 -6.42 1.90
C TYR A 488 -18.51 -7.66 2.47
N ALA A 489 -17.77 -8.78 2.46
CA ALA A 489 -18.22 -10.03 3.04
C ALA A 489 -18.54 -9.87 4.54
N MET A 490 -19.58 -10.56 5.01
CA MET A 490 -19.99 -10.58 6.42
C MET A 490 -19.93 -11.99 7.02
N PRO A 491 -18.75 -12.66 7.02
CA PRO A 491 -18.63 -13.96 7.68
C PRO A 491 -18.87 -13.83 9.19
N HIS A 492 -19.29 -14.91 9.82
CA HIS A 492 -19.51 -14.99 11.28
C HIS A 492 -20.51 -13.95 11.85
N ARG A 493 -21.49 -13.51 11.04
CA ARG A 493 -22.45 -12.45 11.38
C ARG A 493 -23.05 -12.53 12.77
N ASN A 494 -23.51 -13.71 13.18
CA ASN A 494 -24.14 -13.88 14.49
C ASN A 494 -23.16 -13.54 15.64
N TYR A 495 -21.89 -13.93 15.52
CA TYR A 495 -20.86 -13.66 16.52
C TYR A 495 -20.44 -12.19 16.51
N VAL A 496 -20.20 -11.61 15.32
CA VAL A 496 -19.77 -10.21 15.22
C VAL A 496 -20.85 -9.26 15.77
N VAL A 497 -22.11 -9.47 15.37
CA VAL A 497 -23.23 -8.65 15.83
C VAL A 497 -23.44 -8.79 17.33
N SER A 498 -23.51 -10.03 17.84
CA SER A 498 -23.73 -10.29 19.27
C SER A 498 -22.62 -9.69 20.14
N HIS A 499 -21.34 -9.96 19.83
CA HIS A 499 -20.23 -9.44 20.64
C HIS A 499 -20.10 -7.93 20.57
N SER A 500 -20.39 -7.33 19.41
CA SER A 500 -20.38 -5.87 19.25
C SER A 500 -21.49 -5.21 20.09
N GLN A 501 -22.71 -5.76 20.06
CA GLN A 501 -23.83 -5.29 20.89
C GLN A 501 -23.54 -5.45 22.39
N ASN A 502 -23.01 -6.60 22.81
CA ASN A 502 -22.62 -6.85 24.20
C ASN A 502 -21.52 -5.88 24.67
N ALA A 503 -20.60 -5.50 23.79
CA ALA A 503 -19.57 -4.52 24.07
C ALA A 503 -20.05 -3.06 23.92
N GLY A 504 -21.30 -2.82 23.50
CA GLY A 504 -21.86 -1.47 23.32
C GLY A 504 -21.26 -0.70 22.13
N ILE A 505 -20.74 -1.39 21.13
CA ILE A 505 -20.19 -0.78 19.90
C ILE A 505 -21.04 -1.14 18.68
N ASP A 506 -20.99 -0.31 17.65
CA ASP A 506 -21.68 -0.56 16.39
C ASP A 506 -21.07 -1.77 15.65
N PRO A 507 -21.86 -2.83 15.33
CA PRO A 507 -21.38 -3.96 14.55
C PRO A 507 -20.78 -3.58 13.19
N ALA A 508 -21.24 -2.50 12.56
CA ALA A 508 -20.68 -2.03 11.30
C ALA A 508 -19.22 -1.56 11.47
N TRP A 509 -18.91 -0.94 12.60
CA TRP A 509 -17.56 -0.50 12.94
C TRP A 509 -16.63 -1.69 13.21
N ALA A 510 -17.10 -2.71 13.93
CA ALA A 510 -16.34 -3.94 14.14
C ALA A 510 -16.05 -4.67 12.82
N TYR A 511 -17.03 -4.79 11.92
CA TYR A 511 -16.81 -5.32 10.57
C TYR A 511 -15.83 -4.50 9.75
N GLY A 512 -15.94 -3.16 9.81
CA GLY A 512 -15.04 -2.26 9.11
C GLY A 512 -13.59 -2.40 9.56
N LEU A 513 -13.39 -2.61 10.86
CA LEU A 513 -12.10 -2.90 11.48
C LEU A 513 -11.58 -4.28 11.07
N MET A 514 -12.37 -5.35 11.21
CA MET A 514 -11.99 -6.71 10.82
C MET A 514 -11.60 -6.81 9.34
N ARG A 515 -12.34 -6.13 8.45
CA ARG A 515 -11.99 -6.05 7.03
C ARG A 515 -10.60 -5.43 6.86
N GLN A 516 -10.29 -4.36 7.57
CA GLN A 516 -9.00 -3.70 7.47
C GLN A 516 -7.85 -4.51 8.07
N GLU A 517 -8.07 -5.15 9.21
CA GLU A 517 -7.05 -5.90 9.94
C GLU A 517 -6.64 -7.21 9.28
N SER A 518 -7.61 -8.01 8.84
CA SER A 518 -7.34 -9.39 8.40
C SER A 518 -7.96 -9.76 7.07
N ARG A 519 -8.83 -8.89 6.51
CA ARG A 519 -9.75 -9.24 5.42
C ARG A 519 -10.48 -10.56 5.70
N PHE A 520 -10.82 -10.78 6.97
CA PHE A 520 -11.51 -11.97 7.51
C PHE A 520 -10.71 -13.28 7.48
N ASN A 521 -9.39 -13.23 7.37
CA ASN A 521 -8.54 -14.40 7.55
C ASN A 521 -8.36 -14.71 9.06
N THR A 522 -8.95 -15.83 9.53
CA THR A 522 -8.88 -16.26 10.94
C THR A 522 -7.48 -16.67 11.39
N THR A 523 -6.60 -17.06 10.46
CA THR A 523 -5.22 -17.45 10.75
C THR A 523 -4.21 -16.34 10.49
N ALA A 524 -4.67 -15.12 10.19
CA ALA A 524 -3.81 -13.97 9.96
C ALA A 524 -2.84 -13.74 11.13
N ARG A 525 -1.57 -13.53 10.79
CA ARG A 525 -0.48 -13.19 11.72
C ARG A 525 0.36 -12.08 11.12
N SER A 526 0.50 -10.96 11.82
CA SER A 526 1.42 -9.90 11.42
C SER A 526 2.86 -10.25 11.78
N HIS A 527 3.82 -9.55 11.18
CA HIS A 527 5.24 -9.71 11.47
C HIS A 527 5.59 -9.45 12.95
N VAL A 528 4.82 -8.58 13.62
CA VAL A 528 4.99 -8.24 15.04
C VAL A 528 4.14 -9.12 15.98
N GLY A 529 3.44 -10.13 15.45
CA GLY A 529 2.73 -11.15 16.22
C GLY A 529 1.25 -10.88 16.50
N ALA A 530 0.65 -9.82 15.92
CA ALA A 530 -0.79 -9.57 16.00
C ALA A 530 -1.56 -10.71 15.32
N GLY A 531 -2.71 -11.11 15.87
CA GLY A 531 -3.36 -12.37 15.48
C GLY A 531 -4.87 -12.32 15.25
N GLY A 532 -5.31 -13.05 14.23
CA GLY A 532 -6.70 -13.39 13.97
C GLY A 532 -7.47 -12.30 13.24
N LEU A 533 -8.80 -12.41 13.31
CA LEU A 533 -9.74 -11.55 12.58
C LEU A 533 -9.63 -10.06 12.92
N MET A 534 -9.34 -9.74 14.18
CA MET A 534 -9.20 -8.37 14.70
C MET A 534 -7.75 -8.02 15.04
N GLN A 535 -6.77 -8.81 14.59
CA GLN A 535 -5.32 -8.60 14.77
C GLN A 535 -4.94 -8.13 16.19
N ILE A 536 -5.31 -8.92 17.19
CA ILE A 536 -5.03 -8.58 18.59
C ILE A 536 -3.59 -8.96 18.92
N MET A 537 -2.85 -8.07 19.59
CA MET A 537 -1.52 -8.36 20.11
C MET A 537 -1.59 -9.35 21.29
N PRO A 538 -0.62 -10.26 21.47
CA PRO A 538 -0.61 -11.21 22.59
C PRO A 538 -0.73 -10.55 23.98
N ASP A 539 -0.04 -9.41 24.18
CA ASP A 539 -0.10 -8.66 25.44
C ASP A 539 -1.49 -8.04 25.67
N THR A 540 -2.10 -7.51 24.61
CA THR A 540 -3.47 -6.98 24.65
C THR A 540 -4.48 -8.09 24.94
N ALA A 541 -4.33 -9.26 24.33
CA ALA A 541 -5.20 -10.40 24.59
C ALA A 541 -5.09 -10.89 26.04
N ARG A 542 -3.88 -10.88 26.63
CA ARG A 542 -3.68 -11.17 28.06
C ARG A 542 -4.36 -10.14 28.96
N LEU A 543 -4.24 -8.86 28.63
CA LEU A 543 -4.93 -7.78 29.35
C LEU A 543 -6.44 -7.95 29.30
N VAL A 544 -6.99 -8.19 28.12
CA VAL A 544 -8.44 -8.38 27.90
C VAL A 544 -8.95 -9.60 28.66
N ALA A 545 -8.27 -10.75 28.55
CA ALA A 545 -8.64 -11.96 29.29
C ALA A 545 -8.75 -11.67 30.79
N ARG A 546 -7.74 -11.01 31.38
CA ARG A 546 -7.75 -10.61 32.78
C ARG A 546 -8.91 -9.65 33.11
N GLN A 547 -9.20 -8.67 32.25
CA GLN A 547 -10.31 -7.73 32.45
C GLN A 547 -11.68 -8.41 32.39
N MET A 548 -11.79 -9.50 31.63
CA MET A 548 -12.99 -10.33 31.52
C MET A 548 -13.07 -11.43 32.58
N GLY A 549 -12.07 -11.57 33.46
CA GLY A 549 -12.03 -12.62 34.49
C GLY A 549 -11.69 -14.01 33.95
N GLU A 550 -11.00 -14.09 32.81
CA GLU A 550 -10.67 -15.33 32.10
C GLU A 550 -9.17 -15.62 32.12
N THR A 551 -8.82 -16.91 32.05
CA THR A 551 -7.43 -17.35 31.86
C THR A 551 -7.05 -17.20 30.38
N TYR A 552 -5.95 -16.49 30.11
CA TYR A 552 -5.45 -16.35 28.75
C TYR A 552 -4.95 -17.69 28.17
N ASN A 553 -5.43 -18.02 26.98
CA ASN A 553 -4.92 -19.11 26.15
C ASN A 553 -4.39 -18.53 24.82
N PRO A 554 -3.15 -18.80 24.40
CA PRO A 554 -2.62 -18.34 23.11
C PRO A 554 -3.48 -18.69 21.89
N ALA A 555 -4.25 -19.79 21.94
CA ALA A 555 -5.20 -20.16 20.90
C ALA A 555 -6.30 -19.11 20.66
N ALA A 556 -6.57 -18.22 21.64
CA ALA A 556 -7.51 -17.11 21.51
C ALA A 556 -7.20 -16.16 20.34
N LEU A 557 -5.93 -16.11 19.89
CA LEU A 557 -5.53 -15.27 18.76
C LEU A 557 -5.93 -15.87 17.40
N SER A 558 -6.29 -17.15 17.32
CA SER A 558 -6.74 -17.81 16.08
C SER A 558 -8.13 -18.44 16.19
N ASP A 559 -8.64 -18.62 17.40
CA ASP A 559 -10.03 -19.01 17.62
C ASP A 559 -10.98 -17.86 17.22
N MET A 560 -11.81 -18.10 16.21
CA MET A 560 -12.68 -17.08 15.59
C MET A 560 -13.59 -16.39 16.61
N ASN A 561 -14.26 -17.15 17.48
CA ASN A 561 -15.23 -16.59 18.42
C ASN A 561 -14.53 -15.76 19.52
N THR A 562 -13.47 -16.31 20.10
CA THR A 562 -12.70 -15.62 21.15
C THR A 562 -12.02 -14.37 20.61
N ASN A 563 -11.47 -14.42 19.39
CA ASN A 563 -10.82 -13.27 18.78
C ASN A 563 -11.80 -12.11 18.53
N ILE A 564 -13.00 -12.39 18.01
CA ILE A 564 -14.05 -11.37 17.83
C ILE A 564 -14.45 -10.79 19.18
N ARG A 565 -14.67 -11.63 20.20
CA ARG A 565 -15.08 -11.19 21.54
C ARG A 565 -14.01 -10.30 22.20
N TYR A 566 -12.75 -10.72 22.15
CA TYR A 566 -11.65 -9.94 22.72
C TYR A 566 -11.44 -8.61 21.97
N GLY A 567 -11.52 -8.63 20.64
CA GLY A 567 -11.28 -7.45 19.83
C GLY A 567 -12.39 -6.40 19.99
N THR A 568 -13.65 -6.83 20.00
CA THR A 568 -14.81 -5.94 20.28
C THR A 568 -14.78 -5.38 21.70
N PHE A 569 -14.41 -6.20 22.70
CA PHE A 569 -14.22 -5.72 24.08
C PHE A 569 -13.09 -4.70 24.19
N TYR A 570 -11.94 -4.95 23.54
CA TYR A 570 -10.82 -4.02 23.53
C TYR A 570 -11.16 -2.71 22.81
N LEU A 571 -11.81 -2.79 21.65
CA LEU A 571 -12.28 -1.62 20.90
C LEU A 571 -13.23 -0.75 21.74
N SER A 572 -14.17 -1.37 22.43
CA SER A 572 -15.07 -0.69 23.38
C SER A 572 -14.31 -0.03 24.53
N THR A 573 -13.27 -0.68 25.04
CA THR A 573 -12.44 -0.15 26.13
C THR A 573 -11.68 1.10 25.70
N ILE A 574 -10.99 1.07 24.56
CA ILE A 574 -10.27 2.25 24.06
C ILE A 574 -11.22 3.36 23.62
N HIS A 575 -12.43 3.01 23.14
CA HIS A 575 -13.47 3.98 22.80
C HIS A 575 -13.88 4.82 24.01
N ARG A 576 -14.14 4.18 25.15
CA ARG A 576 -14.41 4.89 26.41
C ARG A 576 -13.22 5.72 26.89
N GLN A 577 -11.99 5.22 26.75
CA GLN A 577 -10.78 5.94 27.19
C GLN A 577 -10.46 7.19 26.36
N LEU A 578 -10.97 7.25 25.13
CA LEU A 578 -10.69 8.30 24.15
C LEU A 578 -11.94 9.12 23.85
N SER A 579 -12.59 9.58 24.93
CA SER A 579 -13.70 10.53 24.89
C SER A 579 -14.90 10.06 24.05
N ASN A 580 -15.12 8.74 23.97
CA ASN A 580 -16.15 8.12 23.12
C ASN A 580 -16.06 8.55 21.64
N SER A 581 -14.86 8.89 21.14
CA SER A 581 -14.63 9.21 19.73
C SER A 581 -14.26 7.95 18.94
N PRO A 582 -15.06 7.52 17.96
CA PRO A 582 -14.72 6.37 17.10
C PRO A 582 -13.41 6.58 16.33
N VAL A 583 -13.11 7.82 15.94
CA VAL A 583 -11.90 8.18 15.20
C VAL A 583 -10.66 8.06 16.08
N LEU A 584 -10.68 8.59 17.31
CA LEU A 584 -9.57 8.42 18.24
C LEU A 584 -9.39 6.95 18.61
N ALA A 585 -10.48 6.24 18.88
CA ALA A 585 -10.45 4.81 19.19
C ALA A 585 -9.83 3.99 18.06
N THR A 586 -10.19 4.26 16.81
CA THR A 586 -9.64 3.57 15.65
C THR A 586 -8.14 3.86 15.48
N ALA A 587 -7.74 5.13 15.63
CA ALA A 587 -6.31 5.49 15.63
C ALA A 587 -5.56 4.80 16.79
N GLY A 588 -6.20 4.73 17.96
CA GLY A 588 -5.65 4.11 19.17
C GLY A 588 -5.60 2.59 19.12
N TYR A 589 -6.46 1.95 18.33
CA TYR A 589 -6.44 0.51 18.11
C TYR A 589 -5.16 0.11 17.36
N ASN A 590 -4.86 0.82 16.26
CA ASN A 590 -3.68 0.55 15.42
C ASN A 590 -2.37 1.09 16.04
N ALA A 591 -2.35 2.34 16.53
CA ALA A 591 -1.11 2.98 17.00
C ALA A 591 -0.92 2.96 18.53
N GLY A 592 -1.92 2.50 19.29
CA GLY A 592 -1.97 2.59 20.74
C GLY A 592 -2.67 3.87 21.24
N PRO A 593 -3.45 3.79 22.34
CA PRO A 593 -4.31 4.89 22.79
C PRO A 593 -3.54 6.16 23.19
N ASN A 594 -2.33 6.02 23.74
CA ASN A 594 -1.49 7.15 24.13
C ASN A 594 -1.07 8.00 22.92
N ARG A 595 -0.78 7.36 21.76
CA ARG A 595 -0.43 8.08 20.53
C ARG A 595 -1.64 8.84 19.98
N ALA A 596 -2.79 8.18 19.91
CA ALA A 596 -4.03 8.82 19.48
C ALA A 596 -4.38 10.03 20.36
N ARG A 597 -4.29 9.90 21.68
CA ARG A 597 -4.47 11.02 22.62
C ARG A 597 -3.43 12.12 22.41
N ARG A 598 -2.16 11.77 22.19
CA ARG A 598 -1.09 12.76 21.95
C ARG A 598 -1.35 13.59 20.70
N TRP A 599 -1.97 13.01 19.67
CA TRP A 599 -2.29 13.72 18.43
C TRP A 599 -3.57 14.56 18.50
N GLN A 600 -4.33 14.54 19.60
CA GLN A 600 -5.45 15.47 19.80
C GLN A 600 -4.95 16.93 19.75
N PRO A 601 -5.79 17.90 19.37
CA PRO A 601 -5.42 19.30 19.48
C PRO A 601 -5.29 19.71 20.96
N GLU A 602 -4.46 20.71 21.25
CA GLU A 602 -4.17 21.07 22.65
C GLU A 602 -5.23 22.03 23.23
N PHE A 603 -5.64 23.04 22.46
CA PHE A 603 -6.43 24.17 22.96
C PHE A 603 -7.87 24.23 22.45
N GLN A 604 -8.13 23.76 21.23
CA GLN A 604 -9.45 23.84 20.61
C GLN A 604 -9.75 22.54 19.87
N GLN A 605 -11.00 22.08 19.92
CA GLN A 605 -11.45 20.96 19.10
C GLN A 605 -11.23 21.23 17.60
N ILE A 606 -10.96 20.18 16.84
CA ILE A 606 -10.83 20.24 15.38
C ILE A 606 -11.77 19.25 14.72
N ALA A 607 -12.07 19.44 13.44
CA ALA A 607 -12.85 18.46 12.70
C ALA A 607 -12.09 17.12 12.60
N ALA A 608 -12.82 16.00 12.60
CA ALA A 608 -12.18 14.68 12.63
C ALA A 608 -11.39 14.36 11.38
N ASP A 609 -11.81 14.88 10.23
CA ASP A 609 -11.02 14.72 9.01
C ASP A 609 -9.71 15.52 9.06
N GLN A 610 -9.67 16.69 9.71
CA GLN A 610 -8.40 17.40 9.98
C GLN A 610 -7.48 16.58 10.87
N TYR A 611 -8.02 16.00 11.96
CA TYR A 611 -7.27 15.10 12.83
C TYR A 611 -6.71 13.92 12.03
N THR A 612 -7.58 13.19 11.32
CA THR A 612 -7.21 12.00 10.54
C THR A 612 -6.13 12.31 9.52
N GLU A 613 -6.27 13.38 8.74
CA GLU A 613 -5.27 13.77 7.73
C GLU A 613 -3.92 14.19 8.34
N SER A 614 -3.97 14.77 9.55
CA SER A 614 -2.78 15.20 10.26
C SER A 614 -2.02 14.06 10.97
N ILE A 615 -2.62 12.87 11.17
CA ILE A 615 -1.97 11.73 11.84
C ILE A 615 -0.57 11.50 11.24
N PRO A 616 0.52 11.58 12.02
CA PRO A 616 1.88 11.53 11.49
C PRO A 616 2.22 10.22 10.78
N LEU A 617 1.78 9.09 11.35
CA LEU A 617 2.02 7.75 10.80
C LEU A 617 1.12 7.52 9.59
N LEU A 618 1.72 7.26 8.42
CA LEU A 618 0.98 6.95 7.19
C LEU A 618 0.04 5.75 7.38
N GLU A 619 0.57 4.66 7.94
CA GLU A 619 -0.21 3.44 8.21
C GLU A 619 -1.48 3.73 9.02
N THR A 620 -1.35 4.43 10.15
CA THR A 620 -2.50 4.74 11.02
C THR A 620 -3.46 5.73 10.37
N ARG A 621 -2.95 6.71 9.59
CA ARG A 621 -3.78 7.67 8.86
C ARG A 621 -4.69 6.96 7.87
N ASP A 622 -4.12 6.07 7.06
CA ASP A 622 -4.88 5.33 6.04
C ASP A 622 -5.78 4.27 6.70
N TYR A 623 -5.33 3.63 7.77
CA TYR A 623 -6.12 2.72 8.57
C TYR A 623 -7.43 3.36 9.06
N VAL A 624 -7.36 4.55 9.66
CA VAL A 624 -8.55 5.27 10.13
C VAL A 624 -9.50 5.58 8.98
N LYS A 625 -8.97 6.05 7.85
CA LYS A 625 -9.78 6.35 6.66
C LYS A 625 -10.51 5.09 6.18
N HIS A 626 -9.79 3.99 6.00
CA HIS A 626 -10.36 2.73 5.52
C HIS A 626 -11.36 2.12 6.49
N VAL A 627 -11.09 2.10 7.80
CA VAL A 627 -12.04 1.54 8.79
C VAL A 627 -13.35 2.32 8.80
N MET A 628 -13.29 3.65 8.76
CA MET A 628 -14.49 4.49 8.76
C MET A 628 -15.28 4.37 7.45
N THR A 629 -14.59 4.30 6.30
CA THR A 629 -15.21 3.99 5.01
C THR A 629 -15.89 2.63 5.06
N ASN A 630 -15.18 1.58 5.46
CA ASN A 630 -15.72 0.23 5.56
C ASN A 630 -16.94 0.17 6.49
N ALA A 631 -16.89 0.85 7.64
CA ALA A 631 -18.01 0.90 8.58
C ALA A 631 -19.25 1.57 7.97
N THR A 632 -19.07 2.60 7.14
CA THR A 632 -20.16 3.23 6.39
C THR A 632 -20.80 2.26 5.39
N HIS A 633 -20.00 1.45 4.70
CA HIS A 633 -20.51 0.40 3.80
C HIS A 633 -21.26 -0.71 4.56
N TYR A 634 -20.67 -1.22 5.63
CA TYR A 634 -21.30 -2.26 6.45
C TYR A 634 -22.58 -1.79 7.13
N GLY A 635 -22.71 -0.52 7.47
CA GLY A 635 -23.94 0.03 8.06
C GLY A 635 -25.15 -0.18 7.14
N VAL A 636 -25.00 0.11 5.83
CA VAL A 636 -26.06 -0.16 4.85
C VAL A 636 -26.32 -1.66 4.73
N LEU A 637 -25.27 -2.49 4.64
CA LEU A 637 -25.38 -3.95 4.48
C LEU A 637 -26.03 -4.65 5.68
N LEU A 638 -25.85 -4.09 6.89
CA LEU A 638 -26.47 -4.57 8.11
C LEU A 638 -27.92 -4.09 8.28
N GLY A 639 -28.43 -3.29 7.35
CA GLY A 639 -29.80 -2.78 7.38
C GLY A 639 -29.99 -1.58 8.30
N GLN A 640 -28.94 -0.83 8.63
CA GLN A 640 -29.02 0.37 9.47
C GLN A 640 -29.57 1.61 8.72
N GLY A 641 -30.12 1.41 7.52
CA GLY A 641 -30.60 2.47 6.65
C GLY A 641 -29.47 3.32 6.06
N GLY A 642 -29.84 4.50 5.57
CA GLY A 642 -28.91 5.43 4.95
C GLY A 642 -27.81 5.90 5.88
N GLN A 643 -26.55 5.78 5.47
CA GLN A 643 -25.40 6.11 6.31
C GLN A 643 -24.87 7.52 6.02
N SER A 644 -24.18 8.10 7.01
CA SER A 644 -23.40 9.34 6.85
C SER A 644 -22.03 9.07 7.45
N MET A 645 -20.97 9.43 6.72
CA MET A 645 -19.62 9.28 7.23
C MET A 645 -19.38 10.24 8.41
N SER A 646 -19.92 11.44 8.31
CA SER A 646 -19.81 12.54 9.28
C SER A 646 -20.40 12.20 10.64
N SER A 647 -21.37 11.27 10.72
CA SER A 647 -21.89 10.81 12.03
C SER A 647 -20.85 10.03 12.84
N ARG A 648 -19.88 9.41 12.16
CA ARG A 648 -18.73 8.69 12.76
C ARG A 648 -17.50 9.59 12.90
N MET A 649 -17.43 10.66 12.12
CA MET A 649 -16.33 11.63 12.06
C MET A 649 -16.63 12.90 12.90
N GLN A 650 -17.11 12.71 14.13
CA GLN A 650 -17.42 13.80 15.06
C GLN A 650 -16.16 14.55 15.50
N HIS A 651 -16.31 15.85 15.81
CA HIS A 651 -15.21 16.71 16.24
C HIS A 651 -14.32 16.04 17.30
N ILE A 652 -13.01 16.22 17.14
CA ILE A 652 -12.02 15.68 18.06
C ILE A 652 -11.81 16.68 19.20
N PRO A 653 -12.09 16.29 20.46
CA PRO A 653 -11.95 17.21 21.58
C PRO A 653 -10.48 17.56 21.81
N SER A 654 -10.25 18.73 22.41
CA SER A 654 -8.91 19.09 22.90
C SER A 654 -8.47 18.16 24.03
N ARG A 655 -7.17 17.83 24.05
CA ARG A 655 -6.56 16.96 25.05
C ARG A 655 -6.75 17.47 26.48
N ASN A 656 -6.81 18.78 26.66
CA ASN A 656 -6.89 19.45 27.95
C ASN A 656 -8.33 19.86 28.34
N THR A 657 -9.35 19.34 27.64
CA THR A 657 -10.74 19.54 28.06
C THR A 657 -11.02 18.60 29.23
N PRO A 658 -11.45 19.10 30.40
CA PRO A 658 -11.72 18.27 31.58
C PRO A 658 -12.80 17.22 31.36
#